data_AF-A0A7C5S1S0-F1
#
_entry.id   AF-A0A7C5S1S0-F1
#
_cell.length_a   1.000
_cell.length_b   1.000
_cell.length_c   1.000
_cell.angle_alpha   90.00
_cell.angle_beta   90.00
_cell.angle_gamma   90.00
#
_symmetry.space_group_name_H-M   'P 1'
#
loop_
_entity.id
_entity.type
_entity.pdbx_description
1 polymer ?
#
loop_
_entity_poly.entity_id
_entity_poly.type
_entity_poly.pdbx_seq_one_letter_code
_entity_poly.pdbx_strand_id
1 'polypeptide(L)'
;MKKLIPIFLFISLYLGMGCTDNEVVYPDASTDVIGGDGYIQDVGEDAVVQPDGGEKACKYKDDCTQRQDCVDFKCVQAEKCRCENIGDEFCGCAYNNGEVCKPFYICYKQRWVRICETDLDCSEDAQCNNGLCEPYSFKIEAKAPYENGGTKGSLKVGYGMVYEDVPVGVSMAGYGARKGPKTPYNKELGGTTGFWDRPTIRAIVFDNGAERIVYIRNGLGWSQDYLVSGIAKELEKRLGENYINKILMSSSHSHSYPARFWHLLPEMGLGVLGHDKFNKEIWERIVKSHADAVEMAVNNMVPARMGYVLDDNFDPDDYITGNRRSESMPYKDKRSAVIKIEYDGGEKDGKILALIVRYGSHGTHMEDTLMSGDAPIAAEMISEQVLSENNGYHIPVLFMNGNAGNTSPTGGKNPDGINVSRKDIHQIQAIGYFVSKYIEEKLPLIKTTSDVDLEITTKRIPFSRKYVGYTDDEFYKMENGKPVPYYLGAFQCCGEYKEGGYEDGNLGCLLETTFLNYDRPVYQFTKTRLSAVNLGGLYLASVNGEPSAQYGEYVVSELKKKGMKDVLTVGYSMDHHLYVLLRDEWLNGGYESSMSIWGYKNGEYIAKESIELASQLLTPEKEDNSNNIKPEWWNEDEQPVTPVSAKEKPAFFINPNTIVKRGEIVTIKWHGGHPGVDSPVVYLQKKNGNSFENVKFAGGMDYVDTHFHMIVEFLGNYRDNADWQVRWEERVSFDTGTYRFRVVGHYVDDSNKTNEYELFSNEFQYTAIDNLLLEDAKVQNNTISFVVSYPKPQDGSTRLHSLYVGYDEPYPLDFDKKVKITVSKDGGGAEETDVTPAKGSYNNRVSSILSIPYKGSGKYKIVVEDIYGNKGSLDVDL
;
A
#
# COMPACT_ATOMS: atom_id res chain seq x y z
N MET A 1 -21.04 -16.56 21.32
CA MET A 1 -20.53 -17.64 20.43
C MET A 1 -21.59 -18.31 19.53
N LYS A 2 -22.76 -18.76 20.01
CA LYS A 2 -23.76 -19.43 19.14
C LYS A 2 -24.46 -18.54 18.08
N LYS A 3 -24.40 -17.21 18.21
CA LYS A 3 -24.94 -16.23 17.22
C LYS A 3 -23.96 -15.85 16.09
N LEU A 4 -22.66 -16.17 16.21
CA LEU A 4 -21.61 -15.78 15.24
C LEU A 4 -21.54 -16.71 14.03
N ILE A 5 -21.93 -17.98 14.16
CA ILE A 5 -21.80 -19.00 13.12
C ILE A 5 -22.67 -18.71 11.87
N PRO A 6 -23.97 -18.35 11.97
CA PRO A 6 -24.75 -18.04 10.78
C PRO A 6 -24.34 -16.71 10.13
N ILE A 7 -23.85 -15.74 10.91
CA ILE A 7 -23.34 -14.44 10.41
C ILE A 7 -22.04 -14.63 9.63
N PHE A 8 -21.09 -15.42 10.15
CA PHE A 8 -19.84 -15.74 9.45
C PHE A 8 -20.10 -16.50 8.14
N LEU A 9 -21.04 -17.46 8.12
CA LEU A 9 -21.44 -18.17 6.90
C LEU A 9 -22.14 -17.24 5.88
N PHE A 10 -23.00 -16.34 6.33
CA PHE A 10 -23.65 -15.33 5.47
C PHE A 10 -22.63 -14.35 4.86
N ILE A 11 -21.75 -13.78 5.69
CA ILE A 11 -20.72 -12.81 5.30
C ILE A 11 -19.70 -13.45 4.35
N SER A 12 -19.29 -14.70 4.59
CA SER A 12 -18.31 -15.40 3.74
C SER A 12 -18.87 -15.82 2.37
N LEU A 13 -20.17 -16.12 2.26
CA LEU A 13 -20.81 -16.47 0.99
C LEU A 13 -21.08 -15.24 0.11
N TYR A 14 -21.45 -14.10 0.71
CA TYR A 14 -21.79 -12.89 -0.05
C TYR A 14 -20.60 -11.99 -0.38
N LEU A 15 -19.53 -11.95 0.43
CA LEU A 15 -18.36 -11.10 0.17
C LEU A 15 -17.32 -11.72 -0.77
N GLY A 16 -17.34 -13.05 -0.95
CA GLY A 16 -16.55 -13.73 -1.98
C GLY A 16 -17.11 -13.55 -3.40
N MET A 17 -18.34 -13.02 -3.49
CA MET A 17 -19.03 -12.64 -4.71
C MET A 17 -19.10 -11.11 -4.69
N GLY A 18 -18.10 -10.43 -5.25
CA GLY A 18 -18.26 -9.00 -5.56
C GLY A 18 -19.54 -8.77 -6.38
N CYS A 19 -20.02 -7.54 -6.50
CA CYS A 19 -21.22 -7.23 -7.30
C CYS A 19 -21.01 -7.58 -8.80
N THR A 20 -20.99 -8.88 -9.14
CA THR A 20 -20.82 -9.45 -10.48
C THR A 20 -22.11 -10.16 -10.83
N ASP A 21 -22.64 -9.86 -12.02
CA ASP A 21 -23.90 -10.35 -12.58
C ASP A 21 -24.13 -11.84 -12.35
N ASN A 22 -24.87 -12.20 -11.31
CA ASN A 22 -25.55 -13.48 -11.21
C ASN A 22 -26.89 -13.28 -10.48
N GLU A 23 -27.95 -13.79 -11.09
CA GLU A 23 -29.33 -13.70 -10.59
C GLU A 23 -29.43 -14.16 -9.13
N VAL A 24 -29.85 -13.24 -8.26
CA VAL A 24 -30.13 -13.52 -6.85
C VAL A 24 -31.47 -14.24 -6.76
N VAL A 25 -31.44 -15.54 -6.51
CA VAL A 25 -32.64 -16.31 -6.17
C VAL A 25 -32.96 -16.08 -4.69
N TYR A 26 -33.99 -15.28 -4.42
CA TYR A 26 -34.60 -15.17 -3.09
C TYR A 26 -35.22 -16.53 -2.69
N PRO A 27 -34.96 -17.04 -1.47
CA PRO A 27 -35.79 -18.11 -0.94
C PRO A 27 -37.18 -17.54 -0.58
N ASP A 28 -38.19 -18.01 -1.30
CA ASP A 28 -39.61 -17.76 -1.04
C ASP A 28 -39.95 -18.20 0.39
N ALA A 29 -40.21 -17.24 1.28
CA ALA A 29 -40.81 -17.51 2.58
C ALA A 29 -42.34 -17.44 2.43
N SER A 30 -42.94 -18.57 2.05
CA SER A 30 -44.39 -18.73 2.02
C SER A 30 -44.98 -18.57 3.42
N THR A 31 -45.92 -17.63 3.50
CA THR A 31 -47.02 -17.45 4.46
C THR A 31 -47.26 -18.55 5.50
N ASP A 32 -47.30 -18.16 6.77
CA ASP A 32 -48.36 -18.61 7.68
C ASP A 32 -48.99 -17.40 8.35
N VAL A 33 -50.27 -17.23 8.02
CA VAL A 33 -51.18 -16.18 8.52
C VAL A 33 -51.67 -16.61 9.90
N ILE A 34 -51.43 -15.79 10.92
CA ILE A 34 -52.29 -15.76 12.11
C ILE A 34 -52.71 -14.31 12.32
N GLY A 35 -53.97 -14.05 11.98
CA GLY A 35 -54.62 -12.77 12.15
C GLY A 35 -54.79 -12.39 13.61
N GLY A 36 -54.79 -11.08 13.84
CA GLY A 36 -55.08 -10.46 15.13
C GLY A 36 -55.26 -8.97 14.91
N ASP A 37 -56.47 -8.59 14.48
CA ASP A 37 -56.92 -7.20 14.49
C ASP A 37 -56.84 -6.64 15.91
N GLY A 38 -56.18 -5.50 16.06
CA GLY A 38 -56.05 -4.79 17.33
C GLY A 38 -55.70 -3.33 17.10
N TYR A 39 -56.66 -2.56 16.58
CA TYR A 39 -56.72 -1.12 16.84
C TYR A 39 -56.81 -0.86 18.35
N ILE A 40 -56.26 0.27 18.81
CA ILE A 40 -56.48 1.02 20.08
C ILE A 40 -55.12 1.35 20.71
N GLN A 41 -54.80 2.55 21.21
CA GLN A 41 -55.39 3.89 21.31
C GLN A 41 -54.24 4.78 21.84
N ASP A 42 -54.39 6.09 21.69
CA ASP A 42 -53.74 7.08 22.55
C ASP A 42 -53.79 6.66 24.03
N VAL A 43 -52.63 6.69 24.67
CA VAL A 43 -52.43 6.75 26.12
C VAL A 43 -51.32 7.79 26.28
N GLY A 44 -51.60 9.00 26.74
CA GLY A 44 -52.31 9.31 27.97
C GLY A 44 -51.25 9.90 28.90
N GLU A 45 -51.26 11.22 29.03
CA GLU A 45 -50.55 11.92 30.09
C GLU A 45 -50.90 11.25 31.42
N ASP A 46 -49.91 10.78 32.18
CA ASP A 46 -49.96 10.86 33.63
C ASP A 46 -48.62 10.60 34.33
N ALA A 47 -48.43 11.42 35.37
CA ALA A 47 -47.49 11.32 36.48
C ALA A 47 -46.02 11.71 36.23
N VAL A 48 -45.79 13.04 36.16
CA VAL A 48 -44.55 13.67 36.62
C VAL A 48 -44.38 13.40 38.11
N VAL A 49 -43.52 12.45 38.47
CA VAL A 49 -42.90 12.42 39.80
C VAL A 49 -41.65 13.30 39.71
N GLN A 50 -41.73 14.51 40.27
CA GLN A 50 -40.55 15.36 40.45
C GLN A 50 -39.57 14.67 41.42
N PRO A 51 -38.30 14.44 41.05
CA PRO A 51 -37.25 14.27 42.02
C PRO A 51 -36.76 15.65 42.47
N ASP A 52 -36.91 15.95 43.76
CA ASP A 52 -36.12 16.99 44.41
C ASP A 52 -34.62 16.74 44.15
N GLY A 53 -33.94 17.71 43.55
CA GLY A 53 -32.49 17.72 43.38
C GLY A 53 -32.06 18.41 42.10
N GLY A 54 -31.41 19.58 42.21
CA GLY A 54 -30.98 20.39 41.06
C GLY A 54 -30.21 19.60 40.00
N GLU A 55 -30.37 20.00 38.74
CA GLU A 55 -29.75 19.38 37.56
C GLU A 55 -28.26 19.11 37.81
N LYS A 56 -27.91 17.86 38.13
CA LYS A 56 -26.52 17.44 38.31
C LYS A 56 -25.85 17.50 36.95
N ALA A 57 -24.82 18.35 36.83
CA ALA A 57 -23.95 18.37 35.66
C ALA A 57 -23.22 17.03 35.52
N CYS A 58 -23.01 16.60 34.29
CA CYS A 58 -22.29 15.37 33.96
C CYS A 58 -21.43 15.58 32.71
N LYS A 59 -20.33 14.84 32.62
CA LYS A 59 -19.50 14.73 31.42
C LYS A 59 -19.58 13.34 30.81
N TYR A 60 -19.64 12.33 31.68
CA TYR A 60 -19.65 10.92 31.33
C TYR A 60 -20.96 10.27 31.76
N LYS A 61 -21.33 9.18 31.08
CA LYS A 61 -22.54 8.42 31.39
C LYS A 61 -22.55 7.91 32.84
N ASP A 62 -21.37 7.63 33.39
CA ASP A 62 -21.18 7.15 34.77
C ASP A 62 -21.19 8.26 35.83
N ASP A 63 -21.24 9.54 35.45
CA ASP A 63 -21.42 10.65 36.40
C ASP A 63 -22.86 10.71 36.93
N CYS A 64 -23.82 10.11 36.21
CA CYS A 64 -25.24 10.07 36.54
C CYS A 64 -25.62 8.80 37.32
N THR A 65 -26.72 8.85 38.06
CA THR A 65 -27.18 7.69 38.84
C THR A 65 -27.65 6.54 37.94
N GLN A 66 -27.84 5.34 38.49
CA GLN A 66 -28.18 4.12 37.73
C GLN A 66 -29.48 4.19 36.89
N ARG A 67 -30.29 5.24 37.03
CA ARG A 67 -31.52 5.47 36.23
C ARG A 67 -31.50 6.80 35.47
N GLN A 68 -30.36 7.44 35.36
CA GLN A 68 -30.23 8.72 34.67
C GLN A 68 -29.18 8.61 33.56
N ASP A 69 -29.42 9.23 32.41
CA ASP A 69 -28.46 9.39 31.33
C ASP A 69 -27.80 10.78 31.37
N CYS A 70 -26.56 10.88 30.89
CA CYS A 70 -25.92 12.17 30.64
C CYS A 70 -26.28 12.63 29.22
N VAL A 71 -27.15 13.64 29.11
CA VAL A 71 -27.57 14.24 27.84
C VAL A 71 -27.36 15.75 27.93
N ASP A 72 -26.68 16.32 26.93
CA ASP A 72 -26.36 17.76 26.88
C ASP A 72 -25.72 18.27 28.19
N PHE A 73 -24.80 17.46 28.74
CA PHE A 73 -24.06 17.68 29.99
C PHE A 73 -24.92 17.76 31.26
N LYS A 74 -26.13 17.20 31.22
CA LYS A 74 -27.06 17.13 32.35
C LYS A 74 -27.56 15.70 32.58
N CYS A 75 -27.69 15.32 33.85
CA CYS A 75 -28.32 14.05 34.21
C CYS A 75 -29.83 14.12 34.02
N VAL A 76 -30.34 13.43 32.99
CA VAL A 76 -31.76 13.30 32.67
C VAL A 76 -32.26 11.89 32.98
N GLN A 77 -33.55 11.71 33.22
CA GLN A 77 -34.08 10.39 33.57
C GLN A 77 -34.05 9.43 32.37
N ALA A 78 -33.58 8.20 32.60
CA ALA A 78 -33.44 7.16 31.58
C ALA A 78 -34.39 5.99 31.85
N GLU A 79 -34.96 5.43 30.77
CA GLU A 79 -35.78 4.23 30.81
C GLU A 79 -34.92 2.98 31.03
N LYS A 80 -35.50 1.94 31.64
CA LYS A 80 -34.85 0.65 31.82
C LYS A 80 -34.92 -0.17 30.53
N CYS A 81 -33.82 -0.74 30.09
CA CYS A 81 -33.76 -1.71 28.99
C CYS A 81 -33.58 -3.14 29.54
N ARG A 82 -34.05 -4.15 28.79
CA ARG A 82 -33.90 -5.57 29.15
C ARG A 82 -32.81 -6.23 28.31
N CYS A 83 -31.67 -6.55 28.92
CA CYS A 83 -30.69 -7.47 28.35
C CYS A 83 -31.08 -8.91 28.68
N GLU A 84 -31.22 -9.78 27.68
CA GLU A 84 -31.55 -11.21 27.89
C GLU A 84 -30.42 -12.00 28.59
N ASN A 85 -29.18 -11.51 28.53
CA ASN A 85 -28.03 -12.11 29.24
C ASN A 85 -27.58 -11.23 30.42
N ILE A 86 -27.58 -11.81 31.63
CA ILE A 86 -26.99 -11.20 32.82
C ILE A 86 -25.48 -11.39 32.74
N GLY A 87 -24.75 -10.34 32.35
CA GLY A 87 -23.29 -10.34 32.25
C GLY A 87 -22.74 -9.47 31.11
N ASP A 88 -23.57 -9.15 30.11
CA ASP A 88 -23.19 -8.29 29.00
C ASP A 88 -23.38 -6.81 29.43
N GLU A 89 -22.31 -6.00 29.47
CA GLU A 89 -22.39 -4.56 29.78
C GLU A 89 -23.10 -3.75 28.67
N PHE A 90 -23.26 -4.38 27.49
CA PHE A 90 -23.82 -3.81 26.27
C PHE A 90 -24.75 -4.83 25.60
N CYS A 91 -25.96 -4.40 25.22
CA CYS A 91 -26.84 -5.17 24.34
C CYS A 91 -27.34 -4.26 23.22
N GLY A 92 -27.12 -4.66 21.97
CA GLY A 92 -27.89 -4.14 20.84
C GLY A 92 -29.36 -4.56 20.97
N CYS A 93 -30.26 -3.92 20.22
CA CYS A 93 -31.68 -4.27 20.29
C CYS A 93 -31.89 -5.70 19.76
N ALA A 94 -32.09 -6.67 20.64
CA ALA A 94 -32.44 -8.02 20.22
C ALA A 94 -33.90 -8.04 19.75
N TYR A 95 -34.14 -8.32 18.46
CA TYR A 95 -35.45 -8.36 17.80
C TYR A 95 -36.48 -9.38 18.35
N ASN A 96 -36.24 -9.99 19.51
CA ASN A 96 -37.21 -10.89 20.12
C ASN A 96 -37.94 -10.17 21.25
N ASN A 97 -39.26 -9.98 21.07
CA ASN A 97 -40.28 -9.54 22.05
C ASN A 97 -40.89 -8.13 21.88
N GLY A 98 -40.74 -7.47 20.72
CA GLY A 98 -41.54 -6.28 20.41
C GLY A 98 -41.20 -5.01 21.19
N GLU A 99 -40.02 -4.93 21.81
CA GLU A 99 -39.47 -3.63 22.24
C GLU A 99 -39.05 -2.83 21.01
N VAL A 100 -39.49 -1.57 20.92
CA VAL A 100 -39.19 -0.67 19.79
C VAL A 100 -37.72 -0.22 19.90
N CYS A 101 -36.89 -0.60 18.93
CA CYS A 101 -35.54 -0.05 18.79
C CYS A 101 -35.61 1.48 18.77
N LYS A 102 -34.91 2.16 19.68
CA LYS A 102 -34.76 3.62 19.66
C LYS A 102 -33.48 3.96 18.88
N PRO A 103 -33.57 4.51 17.65
CA PRO A 103 -32.38 4.97 16.93
C PRO A 103 -31.55 5.89 17.80
N PHE A 104 -30.22 5.76 17.76
CA PHE A 104 -29.27 6.52 18.58
C PHE A 104 -29.29 6.22 20.10
N TYR A 105 -29.87 5.10 20.53
CA TYR A 105 -29.80 4.65 21.92
C TYR A 105 -29.24 3.24 22.00
N ILE A 106 -28.47 2.97 23.07
CA ILE A 106 -28.00 1.63 23.42
C ILE A 106 -28.41 1.27 24.84
N CYS A 107 -28.52 -0.02 25.10
CA CYS A 107 -28.69 -0.53 26.45
C CYS A 107 -27.32 -0.60 27.14
N TYR A 108 -27.07 0.35 28.06
CA TYR A 108 -25.84 0.43 28.84
C TYR A 108 -26.17 0.26 30.32
N LYS A 109 -25.59 -0.76 30.97
CA LYS A 109 -25.87 -1.08 32.40
C LYS A 109 -27.38 -1.12 32.74
N GLN A 110 -28.18 -1.75 31.87
CA GLN A 110 -29.65 -1.89 31.97
C GLN A 110 -30.48 -0.59 31.86
N ARG A 111 -29.93 0.49 31.30
CA ARG A 111 -30.70 1.70 30.94
C ARG A 111 -30.46 2.10 29.48
N TRP A 112 -31.47 2.70 28.86
CA TRP A 112 -31.34 3.32 27.56
C TRP A 112 -30.51 4.60 27.69
N VAL A 113 -29.37 4.65 27.02
CA VAL A 113 -28.51 5.84 26.95
C VAL A 113 -28.36 6.30 25.51
N ARG A 114 -28.39 7.62 25.30
CA ARG A 114 -28.14 8.22 24.00
C ARG A 114 -26.67 8.05 23.64
N ILE A 115 -26.38 7.58 22.43
CA ILE A 115 -25.01 7.45 21.94
C ILE A 115 -24.45 8.82 21.53
N CYS A 116 -23.14 8.99 21.64
CA CYS A 116 -22.44 10.00 20.85
C CYS A 116 -22.23 9.45 19.43
N GLU A 117 -22.23 10.31 18.41
CA GLU A 117 -21.86 9.92 17.05
C GLU A 117 -20.41 10.35 16.76
N THR A 118 -20.01 11.51 17.29
CA THR A 118 -18.71 12.15 17.04
C THR A 118 -18.12 12.72 18.33
N ASP A 119 -16.84 13.06 18.33
CA ASP A 119 -16.17 13.71 19.48
C ASP A 119 -16.85 15.05 19.88
N LEU A 120 -17.60 15.68 18.96
CA LEU A 120 -18.31 16.93 19.22
C LEU A 120 -19.55 16.76 20.10
N ASP A 121 -20.02 15.53 20.28
CA ASP A 121 -21.12 15.22 21.20
C ASP A 121 -20.62 15.02 22.64
N CYS A 122 -19.30 15.09 22.84
CA CYS A 122 -18.63 14.85 24.11
C CYS A 122 -17.97 16.13 24.67
N SER A 123 -17.62 16.09 25.96
CA SER A 123 -16.87 17.19 26.60
C SER A 123 -15.44 17.32 26.02
N GLU A 124 -14.81 18.49 26.18
CA GLU A 124 -13.48 18.78 25.61
C GLU A 124 -12.38 17.80 26.05
N ASP A 125 -12.49 17.21 27.23
CA ASP A 125 -11.56 16.20 27.77
C ASP A 125 -11.89 14.75 27.36
N ALA A 126 -12.91 14.55 26.51
CA ALA A 126 -13.42 13.25 26.11
C ALA A 126 -13.34 13.01 24.60
N GLN A 127 -13.45 11.74 24.20
CA GLN A 127 -13.66 11.28 22.83
C GLN A 127 -14.93 10.43 22.75
N CYS A 128 -15.57 10.38 21.59
CA CYS A 128 -16.66 9.44 21.35
C CYS A 128 -16.07 8.10 20.92
N ASN A 129 -16.04 7.11 21.79
CA ASN A 129 -15.56 5.77 21.49
C ASN A 129 -16.76 4.80 21.44
N ASN A 130 -17.02 4.23 20.25
CA ASN A 130 -18.12 3.28 20.04
C ASN A 130 -19.47 3.73 20.66
N GLY A 131 -19.82 5.01 20.53
CA GLY A 131 -21.09 5.54 21.02
C GLY A 131 -21.09 6.01 22.47
N LEU A 132 -19.97 5.93 23.19
CA LEU A 132 -19.83 6.46 24.54
C LEU A 132 -18.78 7.56 24.61
N CYS A 133 -19.09 8.64 25.34
CA CYS A 133 -18.08 9.62 25.70
C CYS A 133 -17.15 9.04 26.77
N GLU A 134 -15.87 8.91 26.45
CA GLU A 134 -14.83 8.34 27.31
C GLU A 134 -13.68 9.35 27.49
N PRO A 135 -13.00 9.36 28.65
CA PRO A 135 -11.85 10.23 28.86
C PRO A 135 -10.77 10.02 27.80
N TYR A 136 -10.26 11.11 27.22
CA TYR A 136 -9.23 11.05 26.20
C TYR A 136 -7.83 11.13 26.80
N SER A 137 -6.99 10.12 26.52
CA SER A 137 -5.68 9.93 27.17
C SER A 137 -4.47 10.35 26.32
N PHE A 138 -4.63 10.52 25.01
CA PHE A 138 -3.49 10.84 24.14
C PHE A 138 -3.09 12.31 24.27
N LYS A 139 -1.79 12.52 24.50
CA LYS A 139 -1.15 13.83 24.59
C LYS A 139 0.26 13.72 24.04
N ILE A 140 0.73 14.84 23.49
CA ILE A 140 2.13 15.11 23.16
C ILE A 140 2.46 16.42 23.88
N GLU A 141 3.46 16.39 24.74
CA GLU A 141 3.90 17.51 25.57
C GLU A 141 4.97 18.35 24.85
N ALA A 142 5.73 17.72 23.96
CA ALA A 142 6.69 18.41 23.11
C ALA A 142 6.02 19.45 22.21
N LYS A 143 6.78 20.49 21.88
CA LYS A 143 6.37 21.50 20.90
C LYS A 143 6.68 21.06 19.49
N ALA A 144 5.92 21.54 18.51
CA ALA A 144 6.25 21.31 17.12
C ALA A 144 7.53 22.07 16.71
N PRO A 145 8.29 21.58 15.72
CA PRO A 145 9.37 22.35 15.12
C PRO A 145 8.89 23.75 14.72
N TYR A 146 9.65 24.77 15.14
CA TYR A 146 9.41 26.20 14.89
C TYR A 146 8.11 26.79 15.46
N GLU A 147 7.42 26.09 16.37
CA GLU A 147 6.17 26.58 16.98
C GLU A 147 6.30 27.94 17.67
N ASN A 148 7.45 28.22 18.31
CA ASN A 148 7.71 29.51 18.97
C ASN A 148 8.39 30.54 18.04
N GLY A 149 8.40 30.29 16.73
CA GLY A 149 9.04 31.11 15.73
C GLY A 149 10.26 30.44 15.09
N GLY A 150 10.43 30.72 13.80
CA GLY A 150 11.58 30.38 12.98
C GLY A 150 11.83 31.51 11.97
N THR A 151 12.91 31.41 11.20
CA THR A 151 13.22 32.40 10.16
C THR A 151 13.49 31.65 8.87
N LYS A 152 12.76 32.03 7.81
CA LYS A 152 12.94 31.40 6.50
C LYS A 152 14.36 31.63 6.02
N GLY A 153 15.07 30.53 5.77
CA GLY A 153 16.39 30.47 5.16
C GLY A 153 16.39 29.51 3.97
N SER A 154 17.58 29.14 3.51
CA SER A 154 17.74 28.15 2.44
C SER A 154 17.20 26.79 2.85
N LEU A 155 16.56 26.11 1.91
CA LEU A 155 16.03 24.77 2.08
C LEU A 155 17.13 23.79 2.49
N LYS A 156 16.81 22.95 3.47
CA LYS A 156 17.49 21.71 3.79
C LYS A 156 16.54 20.54 3.55
N VAL A 157 17.11 19.45 3.04
CA VAL A 157 16.37 18.20 2.84
C VAL A 157 17.16 17.03 3.40
N GLY A 158 16.47 16.12 4.07
CA GLY A 158 17.04 14.87 4.54
C GLY A 158 16.21 13.69 4.07
N TYR A 159 16.88 12.58 3.75
CA TYR A 159 16.27 11.33 3.30
C TYR A 159 16.62 10.20 4.28
N GLY A 160 15.63 9.37 4.58
CA GLY A 160 15.75 8.20 5.42
C GLY A 160 15.01 7.02 4.80
N MET A 161 15.65 5.85 4.83
CA MET A 161 15.05 4.60 4.39
C MET A 161 15.44 3.49 5.35
N VAL A 162 14.45 2.73 5.78
CA VAL A 162 14.63 1.58 6.67
C VAL A 162 13.81 0.40 6.15
N TYR A 163 14.19 -0.79 6.59
CA TYR A 163 13.36 -1.98 6.39
C TYR A 163 12.20 -1.94 7.38
N GLU A 164 11.01 -2.29 6.91
CA GLU A 164 9.84 -2.38 7.78
C GLU A 164 9.98 -3.64 8.66
N ASP A 165 9.99 -3.46 9.98
CA ASP A 165 10.04 -4.56 10.94
C ASP A 165 8.67 -5.24 11.01
N VAL A 166 8.50 -6.31 10.26
CA VAL A 166 7.31 -7.15 10.30
C VAL A 166 7.70 -8.62 10.21
N PRO A 167 7.11 -9.48 11.06
CA PRO A 167 7.46 -10.89 11.08
C PRO A 167 6.92 -11.59 9.82
N VAL A 168 7.76 -12.39 9.18
CA VAL A 168 7.27 -13.38 8.21
C VAL A 168 6.26 -14.28 8.91
N GLY A 169 5.12 -14.48 8.26
CA GLY A 169 3.94 -15.13 8.81
C GLY A 169 2.78 -14.18 9.11
N VAL A 170 3.00 -12.87 9.16
CA VAL A 170 1.89 -11.89 9.24
C VAL A 170 1.00 -12.01 8.00
N SER A 171 -0.31 -11.78 8.15
CA SER A 171 -1.22 -11.67 7.01
C SER A 171 -0.98 -10.39 6.20
N MET A 172 -1.48 -10.34 4.96
CA MET A 172 -1.35 -9.17 4.07
C MET A 172 -2.69 -8.48 3.84
N ALA A 173 -2.64 -7.14 3.75
CA ALA A 173 -3.81 -6.29 3.64
C ALA A 173 -4.34 -6.19 2.20
N GLY A 174 -5.62 -5.93 1.98
CA GLY A 174 -6.20 -5.70 0.65
C GLY A 174 -7.15 -6.81 0.19
N TYR A 175 -6.62 -7.99 -0.21
CA TYR A 175 -7.49 -9.09 -0.65
C TYR A 175 -8.19 -9.81 0.50
N GLY A 176 -9.52 -9.73 0.50
CA GLY A 176 -10.38 -10.51 1.39
C GLY A 176 -10.17 -12.01 1.23
N ALA A 177 -10.30 -12.76 2.33
CA ALA A 177 -10.21 -14.22 2.35
C ALA A 177 -8.91 -14.84 1.77
N ARG A 178 -7.81 -14.07 1.73
CA ARG A 178 -6.49 -14.54 1.28
C ARG A 178 -6.10 -15.86 1.95
N LYS A 179 -5.69 -16.84 1.13
CA LYS A 179 -5.19 -18.14 1.57
C LYS A 179 -3.70 -18.07 1.90
N GLY A 180 -3.25 -18.91 2.82
CA GLY A 180 -1.85 -18.99 3.23
C GLY A 180 -1.68 -19.83 4.49
N PRO A 181 -0.44 -20.03 4.97
CA PRO A 181 -0.15 -20.74 6.21
C PRO A 181 -0.86 -20.10 7.42
N LYS A 182 -1.18 -20.93 8.41
CA LYS A 182 -1.52 -20.47 9.76
C LYS A 182 -0.25 -20.35 10.58
N THR A 183 -0.04 -19.20 11.17
CA THR A 183 1.19 -18.80 11.86
C THR A 183 0.80 -18.17 13.21
N PRO A 184 1.78 -17.87 14.09
CA PRO A 184 1.50 -17.08 15.29
C PRO A 184 1.07 -15.63 15.00
N TYR A 185 1.30 -15.15 13.78
CA TYR A 185 1.16 -13.74 13.40
C TYR A 185 -0.09 -13.44 12.57
N ASN A 186 -0.97 -14.42 12.34
CA ASN A 186 -2.26 -14.22 11.66
C ASN A 186 -3.44 -14.78 12.48
N LYS A 187 -4.67 -14.39 12.10
CA LYS A 187 -5.89 -14.94 12.72
C LYS A 187 -6.84 -15.50 11.66
N GLU A 188 -7.44 -14.63 10.88
CA GLU A 188 -8.46 -14.96 9.89
C GLU A 188 -7.86 -15.21 8.52
N LEU A 189 -7.02 -14.30 8.04
CA LEU A 189 -6.34 -14.40 6.75
C LEU A 189 -5.14 -15.36 6.81
N GLY A 190 -4.68 -15.81 5.65
CA GLY A 190 -3.42 -16.54 5.49
C GLY A 190 -2.20 -15.67 5.77
N GLY A 191 -1.17 -16.26 6.36
CA GLY A 191 0.09 -15.59 6.69
C GLY A 191 1.08 -15.61 5.53
N THR A 192 2.09 -14.76 5.60
CA THR A 192 3.17 -14.71 4.61
C THR A 192 4.15 -15.87 4.77
N THR A 193 4.84 -16.21 3.68
CA THR A 193 5.92 -17.21 3.64
C THR A 193 7.29 -16.57 3.47
N GLY A 194 7.34 -15.28 3.13
CA GLY A 194 8.58 -14.58 2.83
C GLY A 194 8.31 -13.22 2.20
N PHE A 195 9.31 -12.71 1.48
CA PHE A 195 9.20 -11.49 0.69
C PHE A 195 9.93 -11.66 -0.65
N TRP A 196 9.30 -11.15 -1.71
CA TRP A 196 9.91 -11.05 -3.03
C TRP A 196 10.73 -9.79 -3.18
N ASP A 197 10.22 -8.67 -2.67
CA ASP A 197 10.98 -7.48 -2.37
C ASP A 197 10.76 -7.14 -0.90
N ARG A 198 11.85 -6.91 -0.17
CA ARG A 198 11.78 -6.58 1.25
C ARG A 198 10.94 -5.32 1.47
N PRO A 199 9.97 -5.34 2.40
CA PRO A 199 9.22 -4.16 2.79
C PRO A 199 10.10 -2.99 3.27
N THR A 200 9.81 -1.78 2.80
CA THR A 200 10.59 -0.58 3.13
C THR A 200 9.71 0.60 3.49
N ILE A 201 10.20 1.43 4.41
CA ILE A 201 9.63 2.76 4.70
C ILE A 201 10.63 3.81 4.25
N ARG A 202 10.15 4.83 3.52
CA ARG A 202 10.95 5.95 3.04
C ARG A 202 10.37 7.26 3.57
N ALA A 203 11.23 8.09 4.17
CA ALA A 203 10.87 9.42 4.65
C ALA A 203 11.77 10.47 4.03
N ILE A 204 11.18 11.63 3.71
CA ILE A 204 11.90 12.81 3.27
C ILE A 204 11.42 14.03 4.07
N VAL A 205 12.36 14.78 4.61
CA VAL A 205 12.11 15.95 5.45
C VAL A 205 12.51 17.20 4.70
N PHE A 206 11.61 18.16 4.58
CA PHE A 206 11.87 19.50 4.04
C PHE A 206 11.86 20.50 5.18
N ASP A 207 12.89 21.34 5.25
CA ASP A 207 13.06 22.32 6.32
C ASP A 207 13.65 23.62 5.76
N ASN A 208 12.96 24.74 5.97
CA ASN A 208 13.46 26.06 5.55
C ASN A 208 13.78 26.97 6.74
N GLY A 209 13.91 26.43 7.96
CA GLY A 209 14.17 27.19 9.19
C GLY A 209 12.97 27.94 9.78
N ALA A 210 11.82 27.94 9.09
CA ALA A 210 10.55 28.48 9.57
C ALA A 210 9.44 27.43 9.62
N GLU A 211 9.48 26.44 8.73
CA GLU A 211 8.56 25.31 8.70
C GLU A 211 9.33 24.02 8.38
N ARG A 212 8.86 22.90 8.95
CA ARG A 212 9.38 21.56 8.70
C ARG A 212 8.25 20.63 8.31
N ILE A 213 8.38 19.98 7.16
CA ILE A 213 7.38 19.05 6.62
C ILE A 213 8.04 17.69 6.41
N VAL A 214 7.36 16.63 6.81
CA VAL A 214 7.78 15.26 6.61
C VAL A 214 6.84 14.60 5.62
N TYR A 215 7.36 14.09 4.51
CA TYR A 215 6.63 13.15 3.66
C TYR A 215 7.07 11.72 3.98
N ILE A 216 6.11 10.84 4.28
CA ILE A 216 6.35 9.41 4.51
C ILE A 216 5.67 8.62 3.39
N ARG A 217 6.48 7.89 2.61
CA ARG A 217 6.02 6.82 1.73
C ARG A 217 6.06 5.53 2.53
N ASN A 218 4.89 4.93 2.74
CA ASN A 218 4.78 3.59 3.29
C ASN A 218 4.24 2.63 2.22
N GLY A 219 4.46 1.32 2.41
CA GLY A 219 3.97 0.32 1.47
C GLY A 219 2.67 -0.36 1.85
N LEU A 220 2.09 0.01 2.98
CA LEU A 220 0.84 -0.56 3.48
C LEU A 220 -0.29 -0.44 2.44
N GLY A 221 -1.35 -1.21 2.66
CA GLY A 221 -2.60 -1.06 1.91
C GLY A 221 -3.15 0.36 2.04
N TRP A 222 -3.05 0.99 3.20
CA TRP A 222 -3.56 2.36 3.39
C TRP A 222 -2.96 3.05 4.60
N SER A 223 -3.11 4.36 4.64
CA SER A 223 -2.70 5.22 5.76
C SER A 223 -3.83 5.36 6.78
N GLN A 224 -3.47 5.71 8.02
CA GLN A 224 -4.39 5.81 9.15
C GLN A 224 -3.99 6.96 10.08
N ASP A 225 -4.96 7.69 10.65
CA ASP A 225 -4.65 8.80 11.57
C ASP A 225 -3.96 8.31 12.84
N TYR A 226 -4.35 7.13 13.34
CA TYR A 226 -3.70 6.60 14.54
C TYR A 226 -2.26 6.11 14.27
N LEU A 227 -1.89 5.75 13.03
CA LEU A 227 -0.48 5.53 12.67
C LEU A 227 0.31 6.83 12.82
N VAL A 228 -0.22 7.96 12.31
CA VAL A 228 0.40 9.28 12.49
C VAL A 228 0.52 9.63 13.98
N SER A 229 -0.50 9.31 14.78
CA SER A 229 -0.49 9.53 16.23
C SER A 229 0.57 8.69 16.95
N GLY A 230 0.71 7.41 16.60
CA GLY A 230 1.77 6.54 17.10
C GLY A 230 3.16 7.02 16.72
N ILE A 231 3.36 7.39 15.45
CA ILE A 231 4.63 7.91 14.92
C ILE A 231 5.03 9.18 15.67
N ALA A 232 4.11 10.14 15.82
CA ALA A 232 4.40 11.38 16.54
C ALA A 232 4.77 11.14 18.01
N LYS A 233 4.12 10.18 18.67
CA LYS A 233 4.42 9.81 20.06
C LYS A 233 5.77 9.12 20.20
N GLU A 234 6.20 8.36 19.20
CA GLU A 234 7.52 7.74 19.18
C GLU A 234 8.62 8.76 18.87
N LEU A 235 8.37 9.69 17.94
CA LEU A 235 9.28 10.80 17.63
C LEU A 235 9.42 11.77 18.79
N GLU A 236 8.37 12.04 19.57
CA GLU A 236 8.48 12.83 20.80
C GLU A 236 9.50 12.22 21.76
N LYS A 237 9.45 10.90 21.98
CA LYS A 237 10.40 10.23 22.90
C LYS A 237 11.84 10.31 22.41
N ARG A 238 12.05 10.29 21.10
CA ARG A 238 13.38 10.17 20.47
C ARG A 238 14.03 11.52 20.18
N LEU A 239 13.24 12.45 19.63
CA LEU A 239 13.67 13.76 19.16
C LEU A 239 13.26 14.91 20.09
N GLY A 240 12.31 14.69 21.01
CA GLY A 240 11.78 15.75 21.88
C GLY A 240 10.93 16.79 21.14
N GLU A 241 10.38 16.42 19.96
CA GLU A 241 9.64 17.31 19.06
C GLU A 241 8.29 16.69 18.68
N ASN A 242 7.27 17.53 18.47
CA ASN A 242 5.93 17.11 18.08
C ASN A 242 5.71 17.16 16.56
N TYR A 243 5.56 15.98 15.96
CA TYR A 243 5.32 15.84 14.51
C TYR A 243 3.85 15.61 14.14
N ILE A 244 2.91 15.65 15.10
CA ILE A 244 1.52 15.24 14.86
C ILE A 244 0.86 15.98 13.71
N ASN A 245 1.20 17.25 13.46
CA ASN A 245 0.67 18.09 12.37
C ASN A 245 1.74 18.50 11.35
N LYS A 246 2.85 17.74 11.27
CA LYS A 246 3.98 18.00 10.35
C LYS A 246 4.18 16.89 9.31
N ILE A 247 3.41 15.80 9.42
CA ILE A 247 3.51 14.62 8.57
C ILE A 247 2.43 14.66 7.48
N LEU A 248 2.85 14.48 6.22
CA LEU A 248 2.03 14.01 5.12
C LEU A 248 2.44 12.55 4.82
N MET A 249 1.52 11.62 4.99
CA MET A 249 1.79 10.18 4.79
C MET A 249 0.89 9.66 3.67
N SER A 250 1.48 8.92 2.72
CA SER A 250 0.76 8.25 1.63
C SER A 250 1.23 6.81 1.51
N SER A 251 0.27 5.92 1.28
CA SER A 251 0.50 4.50 1.07
C SER A 251 0.61 4.18 -0.41
N SER A 252 1.50 3.27 -0.76
CA SER A 252 1.57 2.74 -2.12
C SER A 252 0.37 1.88 -2.49
N HIS A 253 -0.46 1.51 -1.50
CA HIS A 253 -1.61 0.63 -1.67
C HIS A 253 -1.21 -0.73 -2.24
N SER A 254 -0.10 -1.30 -1.73
CA SER A 254 0.22 -2.69 -2.02
C SER A 254 -0.72 -3.59 -1.25
N HIS A 255 -1.39 -4.50 -1.98
CA HIS A 255 -2.18 -5.56 -1.37
C HIS A 255 -1.29 -6.70 -0.85
N SER A 256 0.04 -6.62 -1.04
CA SER A 256 1.02 -7.61 -0.58
C SER A 256 1.94 -7.06 0.51
N TYR A 257 1.48 -6.08 1.28
CA TYR A 257 2.13 -5.59 2.50
C TYR A 257 1.37 -6.03 3.75
N PRO A 258 2.00 -5.95 4.94
CA PRO A 258 1.44 -6.42 6.21
C PRO A 258 0.03 -5.89 6.50
N ALA A 259 -0.79 -6.75 7.09
CA ALA A 259 -2.10 -6.42 7.64
C ALA A 259 -2.05 -6.23 9.16
N ARG A 260 -3.19 -6.39 9.84
CA ARG A 260 -3.32 -6.35 11.31
C ARG A 260 -2.88 -5.05 11.97
N PHE A 261 -2.65 -3.98 11.22
CA PHE A 261 -2.38 -2.65 11.75
C PHE A 261 -3.67 -1.88 12.05
N TRP A 262 -4.69 -1.90 11.19
CA TRP A 262 -5.99 -1.21 11.30
C TRP A 262 -6.84 -1.69 12.49
N HIS A 263 -7.13 -0.80 13.43
CA HIS A 263 -7.94 -1.07 14.64
C HIS A 263 -9.46 -1.08 14.36
N LEU A 264 -9.89 -1.66 13.24
CA LEU A 264 -11.31 -1.72 12.85
C LEU A 264 -12.00 -2.92 13.51
N LEU A 265 -12.95 -2.64 14.41
CA LEU A 265 -13.82 -3.65 15.05
C LEU A 265 -13.06 -4.92 15.49
N PRO A 266 -12.02 -4.79 16.34
CA PRO A 266 -11.09 -5.88 16.66
C PRO A 266 -11.77 -7.13 17.23
N GLU A 267 -12.91 -6.97 17.91
CA GLU A 267 -13.67 -8.06 18.51
C GLU A 267 -14.52 -8.86 17.51
N MET A 268 -14.81 -8.29 16.34
CA MET A 268 -15.62 -8.97 15.32
C MET A 268 -14.82 -9.90 14.42
N GLY A 269 -13.54 -9.60 14.20
CA GLY A 269 -12.73 -10.42 13.29
C GLY A 269 -13.18 -10.31 11.84
N LEU A 270 -13.12 -9.09 11.29
CA LEU A 270 -13.58 -8.78 9.93
C LEU A 270 -12.51 -9.02 8.87
N GLY A 271 -11.74 -10.10 8.94
CA GLY A 271 -10.70 -10.44 7.97
C GLY A 271 -11.20 -10.53 6.53
N VAL A 272 -12.50 -10.66 6.33
CA VAL A 272 -13.17 -10.53 5.04
C VAL A 272 -13.00 -9.15 4.38
N LEU A 273 -12.82 -8.07 5.17
CA LEU A 273 -12.47 -6.73 4.68
C LEU A 273 -10.99 -6.62 4.30
N GLY A 274 -10.31 -7.75 4.12
CA GLY A 274 -8.96 -7.81 3.59
C GLY A 274 -7.87 -7.41 4.56
N HIS A 275 -8.12 -7.27 5.86
CA HIS A 275 -7.12 -6.73 6.80
C HIS A 275 -6.76 -7.64 7.99
N ASP A 276 -7.50 -8.72 8.22
CA ASP A 276 -7.37 -9.59 9.39
C ASP A 276 -7.64 -8.84 10.73
N LYS A 277 -7.67 -9.56 11.85
CA LYS A 277 -7.87 -8.99 13.19
C LYS A 277 -6.66 -8.15 13.58
N PHE A 278 -6.92 -6.90 14.01
CA PHE A 278 -5.93 -5.99 14.61
C PHE A 278 -4.97 -6.71 15.58
N ASN A 279 -3.72 -6.26 15.59
CA ASN A 279 -2.73 -6.71 16.55
C ASN A 279 -1.80 -5.59 16.97
N LYS A 280 -1.69 -5.37 18.29
CA LYS A 280 -0.90 -4.27 18.82
C LYS A 280 0.59 -4.41 18.52
N GLU A 281 1.16 -5.62 18.62
CA GLU A 281 2.58 -5.86 18.34
C GLU A 281 2.91 -5.48 16.89
N ILE A 282 2.11 -5.94 15.92
CA ILE A 282 2.31 -5.62 14.50
C ILE A 282 2.23 -4.11 14.27
N TRP A 283 1.23 -3.45 14.84
CA TRP A 283 1.11 -2.00 14.74
C TRP A 283 2.31 -1.25 15.34
N GLU A 284 2.78 -1.65 16.53
CA GLU A 284 3.92 -0.99 17.19
C GLU A 284 5.21 -1.11 16.38
N ARG A 285 5.45 -2.26 15.74
CA ARG A 285 6.62 -2.45 14.88
C ARG A 285 6.55 -1.60 13.62
N ILE A 286 5.37 -1.49 13.01
CA ILE A 286 5.13 -0.58 11.88
C ILE A 286 5.38 0.87 12.30
N VAL A 287 4.82 1.32 13.43
CA VAL A 287 5.05 2.68 13.96
C VAL A 287 6.53 2.95 14.22
N LYS A 288 7.24 2.02 14.84
CA LYS A 288 8.68 2.15 15.11
C LYS A 288 9.47 2.28 13.80
N SER A 289 9.18 1.43 12.81
CA SER A 289 9.84 1.51 11.50
C SER A 289 9.61 2.86 10.82
N HIS A 290 8.39 3.42 10.92
CA HIS A 290 8.10 4.75 10.41
C HIS A 290 8.86 5.85 11.17
N ALA A 291 8.91 5.76 12.50
CA ALA A 291 9.69 6.71 13.31
C ALA A 291 11.20 6.61 13.03
N ASP A 292 11.74 5.41 12.82
CA ASP A 292 13.14 5.17 12.45
C ASP A 292 13.48 5.88 11.12
N ALA A 293 12.61 5.76 10.11
CA ALA A 293 12.80 6.43 8.82
C ALA A 293 12.81 7.96 8.96
N VAL A 294 11.86 8.52 9.74
CA VAL A 294 11.76 9.96 9.95
C VAL A 294 12.95 10.49 10.75
N GLU A 295 13.34 9.81 11.83
CA GLU A 295 14.52 10.15 12.62
C GLU A 295 15.79 10.12 11.76
N MET A 296 15.96 9.10 10.92
CA MET A 296 17.05 9.02 9.95
C MET A 296 17.03 10.21 8.98
N ALA A 297 15.86 10.55 8.43
CA ALA A 297 15.72 11.68 7.51
C ALA A 297 16.05 13.03 8.20
N VAL A 298 15.56 13.25 9.42
CA VAL A 298 15.88 14.45 10.22
C VAL A 298 17.39 14.56 10.45
N ASN A 299 18.04 13.46 10.84
CA ASN A 299 19.49 13.43 11.09
C ASN A 299 20.34 13.60 9.83
N ASN A 300 19.78 13.32 8.65
CA ASN A 300 20.45 13.39 7.35
C ASN A 300 20.18 14.70 6.58
N MET A 301 19.60 15.72 7.21
CA MET A 301 19.30 16.99 6.53
C MET A 301 20.58 17.70 6.05
N VAL A 302 20.60 18.05 4.77
CA VAL A 302 21.68 18.80 4.11
C VAL A 302 21.09 19.97 3.32
N PRO A 303 21.86 21.04 3.04
CA PRO A 303 21.43 22.10 2.13
C PRO A 303 20.99 21.52 0.77
N ALA A 304 19.86 21.98 0.26
CA ALA A 304 19.24 21.41 -0.93
C ALA A 304 18.52 22.46 -1.79
N ARG A 305 18.37 22.13 -3.07
CA ARG A 305 17.51 22.83 -4.02
C ARG A 305 16.38 21.91 -4.46
N MET A 306 15.21 22.46 -4.72
CA MET A 306 14.03 21.72 -5.12
C MET A 306 13.34 22.35 -6.31
N GLY A 307 12.78 21.52 -7.19
CA GLY A 307 11.89 21.93 -8.26
C GLY A 307 10.97 20.77 -8.64
N TYR A 308 9.98 21.05 -9.49
CA TYR A 308 9.06 20.03 -9.98
C TYR A 308 8.60 20.32 -11.40
N VAL A 309 7.96 19.33 -12.02
CA VAL A 309 7.15 19.47 -13.23
C VAL A 309 5.84 18.70 -13.07
N LEU A 310 4.76 19.27 -13.56
CA LEU A 310 3.45 18.64 -13.66
C LEU A 310 3.21 18.17 -15.09
N ASP A 311 2.56 17.02 -15.25
CA ASP A 311 2.09 16.51 -16.53
C ASP A 311 0.63 16.10 -16.40
N ASP A 312 -0.26 16.77 -17.15
CA ASP A 312 -1.71 16.51 -17.19
C ASP A 312 -2.08 15.42 -18.24
N ASN A 313 -1.09 14.83 -18.93
CA ASN A 313 -1.27 13.77 -19.93
C ASN A 313 -0.32 12.58 -19.73
N PHE A 314 -0.13 12.16 -18.48
CA PHE A 314 0.62 10.97 -18.11
C PHE A 314 0.00 9.69 -18.67
N ASP A 315 0.85 8.81 -19.21
CA ASP A 315 0.52 7.46 -19.69
C ASP A 315 -0.74 7.42 -20.58
N PRO A 316 -0.77 8.13 -21.72
CA PRO A 316 -1.96 8.26 -22.56
C PRO A 316 -2.40 6.96 -23.23
N ASP A 317 -1.51 5.98 -23.34
CA ASP A 317 -1.71 4.69 -24.02
C ASP A 317 -1.94 3.51 -23.05
N ASP A 318 -1.98 3.78 -21.74
CA ASP A 318 -2.18 2.82 -20.65
C ASP A 318 -1.12 1.71 -20.56
N TYR A 319 0.15 2.07 -20.73
CA TYR A 319 1.29 1.17 -20.54
C TYR A 319 1.58 0.90 -19.06
N ILE A 320 1.27 1.87 -18.18
CA ILE A 320 1.55 1.81 -16.76
C ILE A 320 0.28 1.48 -15.98
N THR A 321 -0.80 2.22 -16.20
CA THR A 321 -2.09 2.02 -15.52
C THR A 321 -3.27 2.19 -16.49
N GLY A 322 -4.44 1.69 -16.11
CA GLY A 322 -5.67 1.80 -16.90
C GLY A 322 -6.91 1.87 -16.02
N ASN A 323 -8.00 2.44 -16.54
CA ASN A 323 -9.27 2.43 -15.83
C ASN A 323 -9.82 0.99 -15.77
N ARG A 324 -10.31 0.57 -14.60
CA ARG A 324 -10.84 -0.77 -14.34
C ARG A 324 -12.36 -0.84 -14.21
N ARG A 325 -13.03 0.30 -14.22
CA ARG A 325 -14.43 0.46 -13.83
C ARG A 325 -15.32 0.54 -15.07
N SER A 326 -16.18 -0.45 -15.28
CA SER A 326 -17.04 -0.55 -16.46
C SER A 326 -18.40 0.16 -16.32
N GLU A 327 -18.83 0.47 -15.11
CA GLU A 327 -20.14 1.04 -14.78
C GLU A 327 -20.25 2.54 -15.09
N SER A 328 -19.14 3.19 -15.45
CA SER A 328 -19.10 4.62 -15.75
C SER A 328 -18.27 4.91 -16.99
N MET A 329 -18.34 6.14 -17.49
CA MET A 329 -17.48 6.57 -18.60
C MET A 329 -16.01 6.30 -18.27
N PRO A 330 -15.24 5.65 -19.17
CA PRO A 330 -13.86 5.28 -18.89
C PRO A 330 -13.02 6.56 -18.74
N TYR A 331 -12.64 6.86 -17.50
CA TYR A 331 -11.81 8.01 -17.16
C TYR A 331 -10.67 7.57 -16.24
N LYS A 332 -9.47 8.03 -16.55
CA LYS A 332 -8.24 7.73 -15.82
C LYS A 332 -7.62 9.04 -15.36
N ASP A 333 -6.98 9.03 -14.19
CA ASP A 333 -6.21 10.18 -13.71
C ASP A 333 -4.92 10.28 -14.53
N LYS A 334 -4.90 11.24 -15.46
CA LYS A 334 -3.74 11.50 -16.32
C LYS A 334 -2.72 12.46 -15.71
N ARG A 335 -2.88 12.81 -14.44
CA ARG A 335 -1.97 13.75 -13.79
C ARG A 335 -0.84 13.04 -13.07
N SER A 336 0.35 13.58 -13.27
CA SER A 336 1.52 13.16 -12.54
C SER A 336 2.41 14.35 -12.18
N ALA A 337 3.36 14.10 -11.28
CA ALA A 337 4.45 15.01 -10.99
C ALA A 337 5.77 14.25 -10.89
N VAL A 338 6.84 14.93 -11.29
CA VAL A 338 8.21 14.57 -10.90
C VAL A 338 8.78 15.73 -10.10
N ILE A 339 9.15 15.46 -8.85
CA ILE A 339 9.77 16.42 -7.94
C ILE A 339 11.25 16.04 -7.84
N LYS A 340 12.13 17.01 -8.10
CA LYS A 340 13.57 16.84 -8.08
C LYS A 340 14.16 17.58 -6.90
N ILE A 341 14.94 16.87 -6.09
CA ILE A 341 15.74 17.45 -5.00
C ILE A 341 17.22 17.26 -5.35
N GLU A 342 18.00 18.32 -5.24
CA GLU A 342 19.44 18.34 -5.49
C GLU A 342 20.19 18.81 -4.26
N TYR A 343 21.45 18.36 -4.10
CA TYR A 343 22.36 18.94 -3.11
C TYR A 343 22.68 20.39 -3.49
N ASP A 344 22.74 21.27 -2.49
CA ASP A 344 23.13 22.68 -2.63
C ASP A 344 24.50 22.92 -2.00
N GLY A 345 25.56 22.74 -2.79
CA GLY A 345 26.95 22.93 -2.35
C GLY A 345 27.72 21.64 -1.98
N GLY A 346 28.99 21.83 -1.63
CA GLY A 346 29.94 20.74 -1.36
C GLY A 346 30.32 19.96 -2.62
N GLU A 347 30.93 18.78 -2.44
CA GLU A 347 31.35 17.90 -3.55
C GLU A 347 30.19 17.27 -4.34
N LYS A 348 28.98 17.35 -3.79
CA LYS A 348 27.76 16.79 -4.39
C LYS A 348 26.89 17.85 -5.06
N ASP A 349 27.29 19.12 -5.10
CA ASP A 349 26.46 20.20 -5.64
C ASP A 349 25.86 19.85 -7.01
N GLY A 350 24.55 20.05 -7.15
CA GLY A 350 23.79 19.75 -8.37
C GLY A 350 23.55 18.26 -8.64
N LYS A 351 24.11 17.34 -7.85
CA LYS A 351 23.70 15.92 -7.90
C LYS A 351 22.30 15.77 -7.32
N ILE A 352 21.55 14.81 -7.83
CA ILE A 352 20.21 14.50 -7.34
C ILE A 352 20.35 13.83 -5.96
N LEU A 353 19.69 14.41 -4.97
CA LEU A 353 19.58 13.88 -3.61
C LEU A 353 18.47 12.84 -3.52
N ALA A 354 17.31 13.15 -4.08
CA ALA A 354 16.15 12.27 -4.17
C ALA A 354 15.18 12.75 -5.26
N LEU A 355 14.34 11.84 -5.73
CA LEU A 355 13.20 12.13 -6.60
C LEU A 355 11.91 11.66 -5.94
N ILE A 356 10.82 12.37 -6.20
CA ILE A 356 9.47 11.89 -5.90
C ILE A 356 8.70 11.82 -7.21
N VAL A 357 8.08 10.69 -7.50
CA VAL A 357 7.17 10.50 -8.64
C VAL A 357 5.75 10.29 -8.12
N ARG A 358 4.81 11.10 -8.60
CA ARG A 358 3.39 11.02 -8.23
C ARG A 358 2.58 10.54 -9.43
N TYR A 359 1.84 9.45 -9.30
CA TYR A 359 0.75 9.06 -10.22
C TYR A 359 -0.22 8.10 -9.50
N GLY A 360 -1.44 7.93 -10.04
CA GLY A 360 -2.41 6.98 -9.47
C GLY A 360 -2.11 5.55 -9.91
N SER A 361 -1.87 4.64 -8.95
CA SER A 361 -1.77 3.20 -9.20
C SER A 361 -2.25 2.40 -7.99
N HIS A 362 -3.09 1.38 -8.23
CA HIS A 362 -3.27 0.28 -7.29
C HIS A 362 -2.01 -0.61 -7.25
N GLY A 363 -1.73 -1.25 -6.12
CA GLY A 363 -0.76 -2.35 -6.01
C GLY A 363 -1.48 -3.69 -5.90
N THR A 364 -1.99 -4.18 -7.02
CA THR A 364 -2.87 -5.36 -7.11
C THR A 364 -2.44 -6.37 -8.18
N HIS A 365 -1.17 -6.45 -8.53
CA HIS A 365 -0.66 -7.50 -9.44
C HIS A 365 -0.30 -8.80 -8.71
N MET A 366 -0.05 -8.78 -7.39
CA MET A 366 0.41 -9.92 -6.60
C MET A 366 -0.63 -10.41 -5.58
N GLU A 367 -1.07 -11.67 -5.72
CA GLU A 367 -1.95 -12.39 -4.75
C GLU A 367 -1.22 -13.55 -4.01
N ASP A 368 0.10 -13.70 -4.17
CA ASP A 368 0.86 -14.79 -3.53
C ASP A 368 0.99 -14.64 -1.99
N THR A 369 1.71 -15.55 -1.34
CA THR A 369 2.07 -15.55 0.08
C THR A 369 3.37 -14.78 0.38
N LEU A 370 4.04 -14.25 -0.65
CA LEU A 370 5.22 -13.41 -0.51
C LEU A 370 4.82 -11.95 -0.36
N MET A 371 5.38 -11.25 0.64
CA MET A 371 5.26 -9.80 0.71
C MET A 371 5.96 -9.16 -0.49
N SER A 372 5.36 -8.10 -1.03
CA SER A 372 5.87 -7.36 -2.17
C SER A 372 5.26 -5.97 -2.24
N GLY A 373 6.03 -4.98 -2.68
CA GLY A 373 5.56 -3.62 -2.89
C GLY A 373 4.74 -3.45 -4.16
N ASP A 374 4.62 -4.51 -4.97
CA ASP A 374 3.81 -4.55 -6.18
C ASP A 374 4.22 -3.47 -7.21
N ALA A 375 3.39 -3.21 -8.22
CA ALA A 375 3.66 -2.25 -9.30
C ALA A 375 4.09 -0.84 -8.83
N PRO A 376 3.49 -0.24 -7.79
CA PRO A 376 3.91 1.07 -7.29
C PRO A 376 5.37 1.11 -6.83
N ILE A 377 5.87 0.04 -6.20
CA ILE A 377 7.20 0.02 -5.60
C ILE A 377 8.24 -0.55 -6.55
N ALA A 378 7.82 -1.40 -7.47
CA ALA A 378 8.61 -1.67 -8.65
C ALA A 378 8.97 -0.39 -9.42
N ALA A 379 8.07 0.59 -9.46
CA ALA A 379 8.36 1.90 -10.04
C ALA A 379 9.44 2.67 -9.29
N GLU A 380 9.46 2.63 -7.96
CA GLU A 380 10.56 3.18 -7.16
C GLU A 380 11.87 2.46 -7.47
N MET A 381 11.87 1.14 -7.27
CA MET A 381 13.07 0.30 -7.29
C MET A 381 13.75 0.27 -8.66
N ILE A 382 12.96 0.11 -9.73
CA ILE A 382 13.53 0.05 -11.09
C ILE A 382 13.96 1.44 -11.56
N SER A 383 13.22 2.50 -11.22
CA SER A 383 13.66 3.87 -11.54
C SER A 383 14.96 4.20 -10.83
N GLU A 384 15.07 3.86 -9.54
CA GLU A 384 16.29 4.00 -8.75
C GLU A 384 17.45 3.23 -9.38
N GLN A 385 17.24 1.99 -9.79
CA GLN A 385 18.26 1.21 -10.49
C GLN A 385 18.70 1.88 -11.81
N VAL A 386 17.77 2.15 -12.72
CA VAL A 386 18.04 2.70 -14.06
C VAL A 386 18.72 4.07 -13.96
N LEU A 387 18.22 4.95 -13.10
CA LEU A 387 18.79 6.28 -12.93
C LEU A 387 20.17 6.21 -12.28
N SER A 388 20.38 5.32 -11.31
CA SER A 388 21.69 5.16 -10.67
C SER A 388 22.73 4.59 -11.65
N GLU A 389 22.32 3.65 -12.51
CA GLU A 389 23.14 3.12 -13.63
C GLU A 389 23.55 4.24 -14.59
N ASN A 390 22.60 5.08 -15.01
CA ASN A 390 22.85 6.13 -16.00
C ASN A 390 23.65 7.32 -15.45
N ASN A 391 23.61 7.56 -14.15
CA ASN A 391 24.30 8.70 -13.51
C ASN A 391 25.59 8.33 -12.77
N GLY A 392 25.82 7.04 -12.49
CA GLY A 392 27.02 6.55 -11.80
C GLY A 392 27.05 6.81 -10.29
N TYR A 393 25.93 7.18 -9.67
CA TYR A 393 25.75 7.34 -8.22
C TYR A 393 24.29 7.05 -7.85
N HIS A 394 24.04 6.64 -6.61
CA HIS A 394 22.69 6.27 -6.16
C HIS A 394 21.73 7.48 -6.14
N ILE A 395 20.57 7.31 -6.76
CA ILE A 395 19.47 8.29 -6.80
C ILE A 395 18.20 7.63 -6.24
N PRO A 396 17.82 7.89 -4.98
CA PRO A 396 16.60 7.34 -4.41
C PRO A 396 15.35 7.94 -5.05
N VAL A 397 14.34 7.09 -5.27
CA VAL A 397 13.03 7.47 -5.84
C VAL A 397 11.91 7.10 -4.87
N LEU A 398 11.05 8.06 -4.54
CA LEU A 398 9.86 7.82 -3.72
C LEU A 398 8.61 7.92 -4.59
N PHE A 399 7.70 6.99 -4.44
CA PHE A 399 6.38 7.01 -5.02
C PHE A 399 5.43 7.79 -4.12
N MET A 400 4.53 8.56 -4.74
CA MET A 400 3.44 9.25 -4.08
C MET A 400 2.16 8.89 -4.81
N ASN A 401 1.22 8.26 -4.12
CA ASN A 401 0.05 7.74 -4.79
C ASN A 401 -0.91 8.87 -5.19
N GLY A 402 -1.55 8.68 -6.34
CA GLY A 402 -2.57 9.55 -6.87
C GLY A 402 -3.98 9.01 -6.70
N ASN A 403 -4.87 9.38 -7.62
CA ASN A 403 -6.26 8.95 -7.56
C ASN A 403 -6.43 7.62 -8.27
N ALA A 404 -6.28 6.53 -7.51
CA ALA A 404 -6.24 5.20 -8.09
C ALA A 404 -7.47 4.34 -7.80
N GLY A 405 -8.52 4.84 -7.15
CA GLY A 405 -9.70 4.06 -6.75
C GLY A 405 -10.33 3.23 -7.89
N ASN A 406 -10.34 3.77 -9.11
CA ASN A 406 -10.83 3.08 -10.31
C ASN A 406 -9.72 2.79 -11.34
N THR A 407 -8.47 2.72 -10.90
CA THR A 407 -7.28 2.54 -11.74
C THR A 407 -6.53 1.26 -11.35
N SER A 408 -6.36 0.36 -12.31
CA SER A 408 -5.53 -0.84 -12.15
C SER A 408 -4.19 -0.69 -12.86
N PRO A 409 -3.11 -1.28 -12.32
CA PRO A 409 -1.83 -1.38 -13.01
C PRO A 409 -1.96 -2.32 -14.23
N THR A 410 -1.24 -2.05 -15.33
CA THR A 410 -1.37 -2.82 -16.60
C THR A 410 -0.10 -3.61 -16.93
N GLY A 411 1.00 -2.97 -17.33
CA GLY A 411 2.31 -3.57 -17.64
C GLY A 411 2.35 -4.55 -18.84
N GLY A 412 1.19 -4.98 -19.34
CA GLY A 412 1.05 -5.94 -20.45
C GLY A 412 1.14 -5.32 -21.85
N LYS A 413 0.86 -4.02 -22.00
CA LYS A 413 1.02 -3.31 -23.28
C LYS A 413 2.49 -2.91 -23.50
N ASN A 414 2.94 -2.86 -24.75
CA ASN A 414 4.32 -2.49 -25.08
C ASN A 414 4.33 -1.27 -26.03
N PRO A 415 5.04 -0.17 -25.69
CA PRO A 415 5.20 0.98 -26.59
C PRO A 415 5.90 0.64 -27.91
N ASP A 416 6.62 -0.48 -27.96
CA ASP A 416 7.31 -0.96 -29.16
C ASP A 416 6.40 -1.69 -30.17
N GLY A 417 5.09 -1.78 -29.92
CA GLY A 417 4.12 -2.37 -30.86
C GLY A 417 4.17 -3.90 -30.99
N ILE A 418 4.93 -4.58 -30.14
CA ILE A 418 5.00 -6.05 -30.09
C ILE A 418 4.13 -6.52 -28.93
N ASN A 419 3.04 -7.25 -29.22
CA ASN A 419 2.17 -7.87 -28.22
C ASN A 419 2.95 -8.96 -27.44
N VAL A 420 3.72 -8.55 -26.44
CA VAL A 420 4.40 -9.47 -25.53
C VAL A 420 3.41 -9.86 -24.45
N SER A 421 3.12 -11.15 -24.31
CA SER A 421 2.35 -11.69 -23.19
C SER A 421 3.21 -11.66 -21.91
N ARG A 422 3.36 -10.49 -21.28
CA ARG A 422 3.87 -10.41 -19.90
C ARG A 422 2.80 -10.93 -18.95
N LYS A 423 3.15 -11.84 -18.05
CA LYS A 423 2.29 -12.33 -16.98
C LYS A 423 2.88 -11.97 -15.63
N ASP A 424 2.00 -11.76 -14.66
CA ASP A 424 2.32 -11.66 -13.23
C ASP A 424 3.49 -10.70 -12.95
N ILE A 425 4.57 -11.22 -12.38
CA ILE A 425 5.75 -10.48 -11.90
C ILE A 425 6.49 -9.64 -12.96
N HIS A 426 6.40 -9.98 -14.25
CA HIS A 426 7.08 -9.23 -15.31
C HIS A 426 6.28 -8.00 -15.75
N GLN A 427 4.97 -7.96 -15.49
CA GLN A 427 4.18 -6.74 -15.70
C GLN A 427 4.60 -5.66 -14.71
N ILE A 428 4.79 -6.04 -13.44
CA ILE A 428 5.28 -5.19 -12.36
C ILE A 428 6.63 -4.57 -12.72
N GLN A 429 7.57 -5.39 -13.21
CA GLN A 429 8.90 -4.90 -13.61
C GLN A 429 8.85 -3.98 -14.84
N ALA A 430 8.00 -4.30 -15.82
CA ALA A 430 7.82 -3.45 -17.00
C ALA A 430 7.25 -2.08 -16.64
N ILE A 431 6.30 -2.01 -15.70
CA ILE A 431 5.75 -0.75 -15.19
C ILE A 431 6.89 0.12 -14.63
N GLY A 432 7.76 -0.46 -13.79
CA GLY A 432 8.85 0.32 -13.23
C GLY A 432 9.85 0.82 -14.28
N TYR A 433 10.09 0.04 -15.33
CA TYR A 433 10.88 0.50 -16.48
C TYR A 433 10.21 1.66 -17.23
N PHE A 434 8.91 1.59 -17.51
CA PHE A 434 8.20 2.69 -18.19
C PHE A 434 8.17 3.97 -17.35
N VAL A 435 7.99 3.85 -16.03
CA VAL A 435 8.08 4.98 -15.11
C VAL A 435 9.48 5.59 -15.11
N SER A 436 10.53 4.76 -15.14
CA SER A 436 11.92 5.26 -15.23
C SER A 436 12.12 6.13 -16.48
N LYS A 437 11.59 5.71 -17.63
CA LYS A 437 11.68 6.47 -18.89
C LYS A 437 10.90 7.76 -18.84
N TYR A 438 9.73 7.73 -18.22
CA TYR A 438 8.95 8.92 -17.94
C TYR A 438 9.74 9.92 -17.08
N ILE A 439 10.37 9.48 -15.99
CA ILE A 439 11.19 10.33 -15.13
C ILE A 439 12.37 10.93 -15.92
N GLU A 440 13.12 10.11 -16.67
CA GLU A 440 14.25 10.56 -17.49
C GLU A 440 13.86 11.65 -18.50
N GLU A 441 12.69 11.53 -19.13
CA GLU A 441 12.16 12.54 -20.05
C GLU A 441 11.88 13.87 -19.34
N LYS A 442 11.36 13.81 -18.11
CA LYS A 442 10.94 15.00 -17.36
C LYS A 442 12.08 15.73 -16.64
N LEU A 443 13.12 15.01 -16.19
CA LEU A 443 14.20 15.57 -15.37
C LEU A 443 14.85 16.85 -15.94
N PRO A 444 15.16 16.96 -17.25
CA PRO A 444 15.76 18.17 -17.82
C PRO A 444 14.86 19.42 -17.78
N LEU A 445 13.55 19.24 -17.61
CA LEU A 445 12.57 20.33 -17.57
C LEU A 445 12.50 21.02 -16.20
N ILE A 446 13.03 20.37 -15.16
CA ILE A 446 12.88 20.80 -13.77
C ILE A 446 13.97 21.80 -13.40
N LYS A 447 13.55 23.02 -13.03
CA LYS A 447 14.43 24.05 -12.47
C LYS A 447 14.33 24.04 -10.95
N THR A 448 15.47 23.93 -10.27
CA THR A 448 15.55 23.83 -8.82
C THR A 448 15.93 25.16 -8.17
N THR A 449 15.45 25.43 -6.96
CA THR A 449 15.76 26.61 -6.14
C THR A 449 15.95 26.22 -4.67
N SER A 450 16.78 26.95 -3.93
CA SER A 450 16.96 26.80 -2.47
C SER A 450 15.99 27.69 -1.68
N ASP A 451 15.38 28.68 -2.33
CA ASP A 451 14.37 29.54 -1.74
C ASP A 451 12.99 28.90 -1.94
N VAL A 452 12.57 28.09 -0.97
CA VAL A 452 11.35 27.26 -1.05
C VAL A 452 10.42 27.62 0.10
N ASP A 453 9.21 28.05 -0.25
CA ASP A 453 8.12 28.23 0.70
C ASP A 453 7.59 26.87 1.14
N LEU A 454 7.42 26.70 2.45
CA LEU A 454 6.92 25.48 3.07
C LEU A 454 5.76 25.84 3.98
N GLU A 455 4.64 25.17 3.79
CA GLU A 455 3.53 25.20 4.74
C GLU A 455 2.80 23.86 4.74
N ILE A 456 2.42 23.38 5.92
CA ILE A 456 1.51 22.25 6.09
C ILE A 456 0.36 22.65 7.02
N THR A 457 -0.86 22.40 6.58
CA THR A 457 -2.07 22.54 7.39
C THR A 457 -2.76 21.19 7.53
N THR A 458 -3.38 20.95 8.68
CA THR A 458 -4.08 19.69 9.00
C THR A 458 -5.38 20.01 9.70
N LYS A 459 -6.44 19.30 9.31
CA LYS A 459 -7.74 19.34 9.99
C LYS A 459 -8.27 17.92 10.16
N ARG A 460 -8.94 17.65 11.27
CA ARG A 460 -9.78 16.45 11.41
C ARG A 460 -11.23 16.83 11.22
N ILE A 461 -12.00 16.04 10.50
CA ILE A 461 -13.41 16.34 10.23
C ILE A 461 -14.29 15.20 10.77
N PRO A 462 -15.48 15.52 11.32
CA PRO A 462 -16.42 14.51 11.79
C PRO A 462 -17.20 13.88 10.64
N PHE A 463 -17.72 12.69 10.88
CA PHE A 463 -18.67 12.00 10.01
C PHE A 463 -19.90 11.58 10.79
N SER A 464 -21.04 12.07 10.33
CA SER A 464 -22.37 11.58 10.66
C SER A 464 -23.31 12.00 9.53
N ARG A 465 -24.56 11.54 9.55
CA ARG A 465 -25.57 12.00 8.57
C ARG A 465 -25.68 13.52 8.53
N LYS A 466 -25.66 14.16 9.70
CA LYS A 466 -25.70 15.62 9.84
C LYS A 466 -24.51 16.31 9.15
N TYR A 467 -23.29 15.82 9.36
CA TYR A 467 -22.09 16.46 8.82
C TYR A 467 -21.90 16.21 7.33
N VAL A 468 -22.21 15.00 6.86
CA VAL A 468 -22.21 14.66 5.43
C VAL A 468 -23.32 15.39 4.67
N GLY A 469 -24.38 15.83 5.37
CA GLY A 469 -25.45 16.66 4.83
C GLY A 469 -26.65 15.88 4.31
N TYR A 470 -26.96 14.74 4.92
CA TYR A 470 -28.19 13.98 4.68
C TYR A 470 -29.37 14.50 5.51
N THR A 471 -30.54 14.57 4.89
CA THR A 471 -31.84 14.70 5.59
C THR A 471 -32.38 13.32 5.99
N ASP A 472 -33.49 13.25 6.73
CA ASP A 472 -34.10 11.98 7.15
C ASP A 472 -34.72 11.17 5.99
N ASP A 473 -34.94 11.79 4.84
CA ASP A 473 -35.50 11.20 3.62
C ASP A 473 -34.46 10.89 2.54
N GLU A 474 -33.17 10.93 2.88
CA GLU A 474 -32.06 10.60 1.98
C GLU A 474 -31.22 9.44 2.54
N PHE A 475 -30.54 8.70 1.68
CA PHE A 475 -29.69 7.55 2.02
C PHE A 475 -30.40 6.60 2.98
N TYR A 476 -31.44 5.99 2.45
CA TYR A 476 -32.39 5.16 3.19
C TYR A 476 -32.69 3.83 2.46
N LYS A 477 -33.27 2.89 3.20
CA LYS A 477 -33.89 1.66 2.68
C LYS A 477 -35.39 1.70 2.88
N MET A 478 -36.12 0.92 2.09
CA MET A 478 -37.54 0.69 2.32
C MET A 478 -37.74 -0.51 3.25
N GLU A 479 -38.34 -0.28 4.42
CA GLU A 479 -38.76 -1.36 5.33
C GLU A 479 -40.27 -1.27 5.57
N ASN A 480 -41.00 -2.35 5.29
CA ASN A 480 -42.46 -2.42 5.43
C ASN A 480 -43.19 -1.23 4.77
N GLY A 481 -42.70 -0.79 3.60
CA GLY A 481 -43.26 0.32 2.84
C GLY A 481 -42.95 1.72 3.39
N LYS A 482 -42.04 1.84 4.37
CA LYS A 482 -41.60 3.12 4.94
C LYS A 482 -40.11 3.35 4.70
N PRO A 483 -39.69 4.60 4.45
CA PRO A 483 -38.27 4.94 4.39
C PRO A 483 -37.65 4.82 5.80
N VAL A 484 -36.54 4.10 5.89
CA VAL A 484 -35.74 3.95 7.10
C VAL A 484 -34.30 4.36 6.76
N PRO A 485 -33.77 5.43 7.38
CA PRO A 485 -32.41 5.89 7.14
C PRO A 485 -31.35 4.85 7.46
N TYR A 486 -30.27 4.84 6.68
CA TYR A 486 -29.02 4.23 7.11
C TYR A 486 -28.36 5.15 8.16
N TYR A 487 -28.63 4.90 9.45
CA TYR A 487 -28.32 5.83 10.55
C TYR A 487 -26.82 6.09 10.74
N LEU A 488 -25.99 5.04 10.71
CA LEU A 488 -24.55 5.13 10.98
C LEU A 488 -23.69 4.74 9.77
N GLY A 489 -24.29 4.77 8.58
CA GLY A 489 -23.67 4.29 7.34
C GLY A 489 -24.06 2.87 6.95
N ALA A 490 -23.78 2.52 5.71
CA ALA A 490 -24.01 1.21 5.15
C ALA A 490 -22.99 0.90 4.04
N PHE A 491 -22.72 -0.37 3.80
CA PHE A 491 -21.81 -0.81 2.75
C PHE A 491 -22.30 -2.15 2.17
N GLN A 492 -21.57 -2.66 1.18
CA GLN A 492 -22.05 -3.69 0.27
C GLN A 492 -23.37 -3.28 -0.40
N CYS A 493 -23.44 -2.03 -0.86
CA CYS A 493 -24.52 -1.52 -1.71
C CYS A 493 -24.36 -2.14 -3.10
N CYS A 494 -24.84 -3.38 -3.23
CA CYS A 494 -24.85 -4.17 -4.47
C CYS A 494 -26.30 -4.30 -4.97
N GLY A 495 -27.02 -3.19 -5.12
CA GLY A 495 -28.30 -3.23 -5.84
C GLY A 495 -28.11 -3.82 -7.23
N GLU A 496 -29.13 -4.51 -7.77
CA GLU A 496 -29.13 -4.91 -9.17
C GLU A 496 -28.83 -3.68 -10.03
N TYR A 497 -27.81 -3.77 -10.88
CA TYR A 497 -27.52 -2.70 -11.83
C TYR A 497 -28.72 -2.53 -12.76
N LYS A 498 -29.27 -1.31 -12.79
CA LYS A 498 -30.34 -0.92 -13.70
C LYS A 498 -29.80 0.13 -14.66
N GLU A 499 -30.36 0.16 -15.86
CA GLU A 499 -30.10 1.25 -16.81
C GLU A 499 -30.53 2.58 -16.14
N GLY A 500 -29.55 3.41 -15.74
CA GLY A 500 -29.75 4.62 -14.95
C GLY A 500 -29.08 4.64 -13.56
N GLY A 501 -28.51 3.52 -13.09
CA GLY A 501 -27.80 3.43 -11.81
C GLY A 501 -28.71 3.11 -10.61
N TYR A 502 -28.16 3.28 -9.40
CA TYR A 502 -28.83 3.17 -8.11
C TYR A 502 -29.74 4.37 -7.86
N GLU A 503 -30.88 4.09 -7.23
CA GLU A 503 -31.85 5.08 -6.80
C GLU A 503 -31.99 5.01 -5.28
N ASP A 504 -32.08 6.17 -4.62
CA ASP A 504 -32.26 6.21 -3.17
C ASP A 504 -33.55 5.47 -2.75
N GLY A 505 -33.50 4.77 -1.61
CA GLY A 505 -34.54 3.81 -1.22
C GLY A 505 -34.45 2.44 -1.90
N ASN A 506 -33.68 2.30 -2.98
CA ASN A 506 -33.37 1.04 -3.66
C ASN A 506 -31.85 0.87 -3.89
N LEU A 507 -31.06 1.20 -2.86
CA LEU A 507 -29.59 1.18 -2.91
C LEU A 507 -28.98 -0.23 -2.76
N GLY A 508 -29.76 -1.21 -2.29
CA GLY A 508 -29.32 -2.59 -2.15
C GLY A 508 -28.17 -2.80 -1.17
N CYS A 509 -28.01 -1.92 -0.16
CA CYS A 509 -26.97 -2.09 0.86
C CYS A 509 -27.28 -3.29 1.77
N LEU A 510 -26.39 -4.27 1.73
CA LEU A 510 -26.54 -5.53 2.47
C LEU A 510 -26.12 -5.43 3.94
N LEU A 511 -25.21 -4.51 4.27
CA LEU A 511 -24.61 -4.43 5.61
C LEU A 511 -24.66 -3.00 6.15
N GLU A 512 -25.52 -2.77 7.15
CA GLU A 512 -25.48 -1.54 7.94
C GLU A 512 -24.43 -1.63 9.02
N THR A 513 -23.74 -0.53 9.28
CA THR A 513 -22.72 -0.46 10.32
C THR A 513 -23.31 -0.66 11.72
N THR A 514 -24.59 -0.35 11.91
CA THR A 514 -25.39 -0.66 13.11
C THR A 514 -25.40 -2.16 13.40
N PHE A 515 -25.52 -3.02 12.39
CA PHE A 515 -25.43 -4.48 12.58
C PHE A 515 -24.03 -4.95 12.95
N LEU A 516 -22.98 -4.24 12.50
CA LEU A 516 -21.62 -4.59 12.81
C LEU A 516 -21.30 -4.32 14.29
N ASN A 517 -21.58 -3.11 14.77
CA ASN A 517 -21.12 -2.68 16.09
C ASN A 517 -22.22 -2.62 17.16
N TYR A 518 -23.27 -3.44 17.05
CA TYR A 518 -24.38 -3.51 18.00
C TYR A 518 -25.07 -2.15 18.22
N ASP A 519 -25.52 -1.52 17.13
CA ASP A 519 -26.18 -0.21 17.06
C ASP A 519 -25.30 0.97 17.50
N ARG A 520 -23.97 0.78 17.57
CA ARG A 520 -22.99 1.81 17.92
C ARG A 520 -22.24 2.31 16.68
N PRO A 521 -21.75 3.55 16.66
CA PRO A 521 -20.89 4.03 15.58
C PRO A 521 -19.61 3.21 15.53
N VAL A 522 -19.10 2.97 14.33
CA VAL A 522 -17.76 2.45 14.12
C VAL A 522 -16.81 3.63 14.14
N TYR A 523 -16.03 3.75 15.21
CA TYR A 523 -15.19 4.93 15.49
C TYR A 523 -14.30 5.36 14.30
N GLN A 524 -13.71 4.40 13.58
CA GLN A 524 -12.84 4.65 12.41
C GLN A 524 -13.58 5.30 11.23
N PHE A 525 -14.91 5.25 11.22
CA PHE A 525 -15.74 5.84 10.17
C PHE A 525 -16.51 7.08 10.63
N THR A 526 -16.33 7.55 11.87
CA THR A 526 -17.00 8.77 12.38
C THR A 526 -16.13 10.01 12.40
N LYS A 527 -14.88 9.90 11.91
CA LYS A 527 -14.00 11.04 11.67
C LYS A 527 -12.90 10.67 10.69
N THR A 528 -12.24 11.67 10.14
CA THR A 528 -11.03 11.47 9.35
C THR A 528 -10.05 12.62 9.49
N ARG A 529 -8.83 12.41 9.03
CA ARG A 529 -7.78 13.44 8.97
C ARG A 529 -7.48 13.84 7.53
N LEU A 530 -7.44 15.14 7.31
CA LEU A 530 -6.99 15.79 6.07
C LEU A 530 -5.75 16.64 6.33
N SER A 531 -4.93 16.82 5.31
CA SER A 531 -3.77 17.71 5.30
C SER A 531 -3.58 18.32 3.91
N ALA A 532 -3.07 19.54 3.88
CA ALA A 532 -2.64 20.19 2.65
C ALA A 532 -1.24 20.76 2.84
N VAL A 533 -0.45 20.71 1.78
CA VAL A 533 0.96 21.14 1.79
C VAL A 533 1.22 22.12 0.66
N ASN A 534 1.92 23.21 0.95
CA ASN A 534 2.62 24.04 -0.04
C ASN A 534 4.10 23.66 -0.01
N LEU A 535 4.62 23.21 -1.14
CA LEU A 535 5.98 22.76 -1.32
C LEU A 535 6.63 23.52 -2.48
N GLY A 536 7.03 24.76 -2.21
CA GLY A 536 7.64 25.64 -3.21
C GLY A 536 6.71 26.05 -4.35
N GLY A 537 5.41 26.21 -4.06
CA GLY A 537 4.39 26.53 -5.05
C GLY A 537 3.65 25.32 -5.63
N LEU A 538 4.13 24.09 -5.38
CA LEU A 538 3.36 22.87 -5.60
C LEU A 538 2.43 22.64 -4.40
N TYR A 539 1.14 22.72 -4.64
CA TYR A 539 0.12 22.44 -3.63
C TYR A 539 -0.30 20.96 -3.70
N LEU A 540 -0.32 20.30 -2.55
CA LEU A 540 -0.73 18.90 -2.40
C LEU A 540 -1.92 18.84 -1.45
N ALA A 541 -3.06 18.31 -1.92
CA ALA A 541 -4.25 18.09 -1.09
C ALA A 541 -4.39 16.59 -0.79
N SER A 542 -4.35 16.21 0.48
CA SER A 542 -4.56 14.81 0.89
C SER A 542 -5.98 14.38 0.58
N VAL A 543 -6.13 13.11 0.22
CA VAL A 543 -7.41 12.41 0.17
C VAL A 543 -7.29 11.14 1.00
N ASN A 544 -8.17 11.04 2.00
CA ASN A 544 -8.34 9.88 2.86
C ASN A 544 -9.13 8.80 2.10
N GLY A 545 -8.60 7.58 2.01
CA GLY A 545 -9.21 6.51 1.21
C GLY A 545 -8.70 6.38 -0.23
N GLU A 546 -9.55 5.81 -1.09
CA GLU A 546 -9.27 5.44 -2.48
C GLU A 546 -10.06 6.32 -3.45
N PRO A 547 -9.58 7.53 -3.78
CA PRO A 547 -10.30 8.43 -4.67
C PRO A 547 -10.34 7.93 -6.11
N SER A 548 -11.51 8.02 -6.74
CA SER A 548 -11.63 7.87 -8.20
C SER A 548 -10.84 8.95 -8.93
N ALA A 549 -10.47 8.65 -10.17
CA ALA A 549 -9.86 9.62 -11.06
C ALA A 549 -10.71 10.90 -11.22
N GLN A 550 -12.04 10.77 -11.33
CA GLN A 550 -12.96 11.89 -11.48
C GLN A 550 -13.06 12.74 -10.20
N TYR A 551 -13.08 12.11 -9.02
CA TYR A 551 -12.99 12.84 -7.75
C TYR A 551 -11.73 13.71 -7.72
N GLY A 552 -10.58 13.14 -8.09
CA GLY A 552 -9.34 13.88 -8.17
C GLY A 552 -9.42 15.05 -9.14
N GLU A 553 -10.08 14.85 -10.28
CA GLU A 553 -10.32 15.90 -11.29
C GLU A 553 -11.12 17.06 -10.75
N TYR A 554 -12.21 16.76 -10.07
CA TYR A 554 -13.04 17.76 -9.43
C TYR A 554 -12.25 18.61 -8.43
N VAL A 555 -11.54 17.96 -7.48
CA VAL A 555 -10.78 18.68 -6.43
C VAL A 555 -9.70 19.58 -7.03
N VAL A 556 -8.88 19.07 -7.95
CA VAL A 556 -7.82 19.86 -8.60
C VAL A 556 -8.41 21.02 -9.41
N SER A 557 -9.49 20.78 -10.17
CA SER A 557 -10.15 21.82 -10.95
C SER A 557 -10.71 22.94 -10.07
N GLU A 558 -11.34 22.62 -8.94
CA GLU A 558 -11.85 23.63 -8.01
C GLU A 558 -10.73 24.42 -7.32
N LEU A 559 -9.63 23.77 -6.95
CA LEU A 559 -8.46 24.45 -6.37
C LEU A 559 -7.77 25.37 -7.40
N LYS A 560 -7.67 24.95 -8.66
CA LYS A 560 -7.20 25.79 -9.77
C LYS A 560 -8.08 27.04 -9.94
N LYS A 561 -9.40 26.91 -9.85
CA LYS A 561 -10.34 28.06 -9.90
C LYS A 561 -10.14 29.03 -8.73
N LYS A 562 -9.71 28.55 -7.57
CA LYS A 562 -9.39 29.38 -6.39
C LYS A 562 -8.01 30.05 -6.46
N GLY A 563 -7.20 29.75 -7.48
CA GLY A 563 -5.92 30.41 -7.73
C GLY A 563 -4.68 29.54 -7.52
N MET A 564 -4.85 28.27 -7.13
CA MET A 564 -3.73 27.33 -7.04
C MET A 564 -3.33 26.82 -8.42
N LYS A 565 -2.28 27.38 -9.01
CA LYS A 565 -1.85 27.02 -10.37
C LYS A 565 -1.38 25.57 -10.46
N ASP A 566 -0.47 25.19 -9.57
CA ASP A 566 0.18 23.88 -9.56
C ASP A 566 -0.32 23.09 -8.36
N VAL A 567 -1.37 22.29 -8.57
CA VAL A 567 -2.03 21.54 -7.50
C VAL A 567 -2.35 20.12 -7.92
N LEU A 568 -2.11 19.18 -7.00
CA LEU A 568 -2.43 17.77 -7.14
C LEU A 568 -3.09 17.26 -5.87
N THR A 569 -3.83 16.15 -6.00
CA THR A 569 -4.25 15.35 -4.85
C THR A 569 -3.20 14.29 -4.51
N VAL A 570 -3.16 13.86 -3.26
CA VAL A 570 -2.39 12.70 -2.78
C VAL A 570 -3.38 11.66 -2.29
N GLY A 571 -3.48 10.52 -2.96
CA GLY A 571 -4.40 9.44 -2.57
C GLY A 571 -3.83 8.57 -1.46
N TYR A 572 -4.69 7.71 -0.89
CA TYR A 572 -4.32 6.74 0.15
C TYR A 572 -3.56 7.39 1.31
N SER A 573 -3.96 8.61 1.67
CA SER A 573 -3.16 9.50 2.50
C SER A 573 -3.88 9.87 3.77
N MET A 574 -3.09 10.02 4.85
CA MET A 574 -3.50 10.47 6.19
C MET A 574 -4.47 9.54 6.94
N ASP A 575 -5.45 8.95 6.26
CA ASP A 575 -6.47 8.07 6.82
C ASP A 575 -7.18 7.26 5.71
N HIS A 576 -8.10 6.35 6.07
CA HIS A 576 -8.77 5.46 5.11
C HIS A 576 -10.28 5.37 5.34
N HIS A 577 -11.03 6.01 4.44
CA HIS A 577 -12.50 5.94 4.38
C HIS A 577 -12.98 5.07 3.22
N LEU A 578 -12.23 3.99 2.94
CA LEU A 578 -12.44 3.10 1.80
C LEU A 578 -12.53 3.91 0.49
N TYR A 579 -13.49 3.63 -0.39
CA TYR A 579 -13.58 4.30 -1.69
C TYR A 579 -14.24 5.68 -1.60
N VAL A 580 -13.65 6.64 -2.32
CA VAL A 580 -14.13 8.02 -2.37
C VAL A 580 -14.56 8.36 -3.80
N LEU A 581 -15.88 8.46 -3.98
CA LEU A 581 -16.53 8.69 -5.26
C LEU A 581 -17.38 9.97 -5.20
N LEU A 582 -17.46 10.71 -6.32
CA LEU A 582 -18.48 11.74 -6.47
C LEU A 582 -19.88 11.09 -6.53
N ARG A 583 -20.92 11.89 -6.27
CA ARG A 583 -22.30 11.41 -6.19
C ARG A 583 -22.72 10.59 -7.42
N ASP A 584 -22.56 11.15 -8.60
CA ASP A 584 -22.98 10.50 -9.85
C ASP A 584 -22.16 9.23 -10.12
N GLU A 585 -20.89 9.22 -9.72
CA GLU A 585 -20.09 8.01 -9.79
C GLU A 585 -20.61 6.94 -8.84
N TRP A 586 -20.90 7.29 -7.60
CA TRP A 586 -21.43 6.33 -6.63
C TRP A 586 -22.78 5.75 -7.09
N LEU A 587 -23.66 6.60 -7.64
CA LEU A 587 -24.96 6.17 -8.13
C LEU A 587 -24.85 5.26 -9.36
N ASN A 588 -23.76 5.27 -10.13
CA ASN A 588 -23.58 4.27 -11.19
C ASN A 588 -23.36 2.84 -10.65
N GLY A 589 -23.13 2.66 -9.34
CA GLY A 589 -22.93 1.35 -8.72
C GLY A 589 -21.54 0.76 -8.97
N GLY A 590 -21.41 -0.56 -8.85
CA GLY A 590 -20.12 -1.28 -9.00
C GLY A 590 -19.35 -1.45 -7.70
N TYR A 591 -18.16 -2.07 -7.79
CA TYR A 591 -17.36 -2.46 -6.62
C TYR A 591 -17.01 -1.25 -5.74
N GLU A 592 -16.50 -0.16 -6.33
CA GLU A 592 -16.08 1.03 -5.58
C GLU A 592 -17.26 1.66 -4.80
N SER A 593 -18.47 1.66 -5.37
CA SER A 593 -19.67 2.19 -4.71
C SER A 593 -20.10 1.31 -3.53
N SER A 594 -19.93 0.00 -3.66
CA SER A 594 -20.26 -0.96 -2.60
C SER A 594 -19.36 -0.81 -1.36
N MET A 595 -18.22 -0.15 -1.49
CA MET A 595 -17.23 0.04 -0.43
C MET A 595 -17.13 1.51 0.03
N SER A 596 -18.23 2.26 0.03
CA SER A 596 -18.29 3.64 0.57
C SER A 596 -19.35 3.75 1.68
N ILE A 597 -18.90 3.83 2.94
CA ILE A 597 -19.74 3.75 4.15
C ILE A 597 -20.84 4.81 4.20
N TRP A 598 -20.52 6.04 3.80
CA TRP A 598 -21.42 7.19 3.88
C TRP A 598 -22.14 7.49 2.56
N GLY A 599 -22.20 6.52 1.65
CA GLY A 599 -23.02 6.59 0.44
C GLY A 599 -22.60 7.69 -0.55
N TYR A 600 -23.57 8.15 -1.33
CA TYR A 600 -23.36 9.03 -2.48
C TYR A 600 -22.95 10.47 -2.15
N LYS A 601 -23.12 10.96 -0.92
CA LYS A 601 -22.61 12.29 -0.49
C LYS A 601 -21.21 12.24 0.13
N ASN A 602 -20.65 11.04 0.36
CA ASN A 602 -19.36 10.87 1.02
C ASN A 602 -18.23 11.66 0.33
N GLY A 603 -18.04 11.45 -0.98
CA GLY A 603 -16.97 12.11 -1.70
C GLY A 603 -17.17 13.62 -1.82
N GLU A 604 -18.40 14.12 -2.02
CA GLU A 604 -18.64 15.57 -2.08
C GLU A 604 -18.29 16.27 -0.75
N TYR A 605 -18.60 15.63 0.38
CA TYR A 605 -18.24 16.14 1.70
C TYR A 605 -16.71 16.19 1.89
N ILE A 606 -16.01 15.09 1.60
CA ILE A 606 -14.53 15.05 1.69
C ILE A 606 -13.90 16.08 0.74
N ALA A 607 -14.41 16.19 -0.49
CA ALA A 607 -13.91 17.14 -1.48
C ALA A 607 -14.07 18.57 -0.98
N LYS A 608 -15.24 18.93 -0.45
CA LYS A 608 -15.49 20.25 0.13
C LYS A 608 -14.49 20.57 1.23
N GLU A 609 -14.34 19.70 2.22
CA GLU A 609 -13.44 19.93 3.36
C GLU A 609 -11.96 19.96 2.94
N SER A 610 -11.56 19.12 1.98
CA SER A 610 -10.20 19.11 1.42
C SER A 610 -9.90 20.39 0.62
N ILE A 611 -10.86 20.85 -0.20
CA ILE A 611 -10.75 22.10 -0.96
C ILE A 611 -10.66 23.29 0.00
N GLU A 612 -11.51 23.36 1.02
CA GLU A 612 -11.49 24.41 2.04
C GLU A 612 -10.15 24.44 2.78
N LEU A 613 -9.68 23.29 3.27
CA LEU A 613 -8.40 23.17 3.97
C LEU A 613 -7.23 23.58 3.08
N ALA A 614 -7.15 23.08 1.85
CA ALA A 614 -6.08 23.45 0.93
C ALA A 614 -6.11 24.94 0.62
N SER A 615 -7.29 25.55 0.44
CA SER A 615 -7.43 26.98 0.16
C SER A 615 -6.83 27.87 1.24
N GLN A 616 -6.69 27.39 2.48
CA GLN A 616 -6.00 28.12 3.56
C GLN A 616 -4.52 28.38 3.23
N LEU A 617 -3.88 27.55 2.39
CA LEU A 617 -2.48 27.78 1.98
C LEU A 617 -2.31 29.03 1.10
N LEU A 618 -3.39 29.67 0.67
CA LEU A 618 -3.39 30.94 -0.05
C LEU A 618 -3.59 32.15 0.88
N THR A 619 -3.91 31.93 2.16
CA THR A 619 -4.08 33.02 3.12
C THR A 619 -2.71 33.52 3.60
N PRO A 620 -2.59 34.81 3.97
CA PRO A 620 -1.32 35.35 4.48
C PRO A 620 -0.92 34.78 5.84
N GLU A 621 -1.90 34.33 6.62
CA GLU A 621 -1.72 33.78 7.96
C GLU A 621 -2.28 32.36 8.01
N LYS A 622 -1.56 31.47 8.68
CA LYS A 622 -1.95 30.08 8.89
C LYS A 622 -3.19 30.00 9.78
N GLU A 623 -4.25 29.36 9.30
CA GLU A 623 -5.51 29.21 10.04
C GLU A 623 -5.39 28.20 11.19
N ASP A 624 -6.14 28.43 12.28
CA ASP A 624 -6.29 27.45 13.36
C ASP A 624 -7.40 26.44 13.03
N ASN A 625 -7.00 25.19 12.85
CA ASN A 625 -7.89 24.07 12.55
C ASN A 625 -8.26 23.23 13.78
N SER A 626 -8.01 23.74 15.00
CA SER A 626 -8.46 23.10 16.23
C SER A 626 -9.99 23.12 16.32
N ASN A 627 -10.60 21.94 16.46
CA ASN A 627 -12.05 21.80 16.42
C ASN A 627 -12.58 20.70 17.36
N ASN A 628 -11.84 20.38 18.43
CA ASN A 628 -12.19 19.35 19.43
C ASN A 628 -12.30 17.90 18.90
N ILE A 629 -12.13 17.63 17.61
CA ILE A 629 -12.00 16.26 17.09
C ILE A 629 -10.63 15.70 17.48
N LYS A 630 -10.62 14.55 18.16
CA LYS A 630 -9.41 13.99 18.75
C LYS A 630 -8.61 13.18 17.73
N PRO A 631 -7.27 13.17 17.80
CA PRO A 631 -6.47 12.12 17.18
C PRO A 631 -6.98 10.74 17.55
N GLU A 632 -7.00 9.81 16.60
CA GLU A 632 -7.40 8.44 16.91
C GLU A 632 -6.41 7.76 17.88
N TRP A 633 -6.96 7.17 18.95
CA TRP A 633 -6.17 6.49 19.97
C TRP A 633 -6.99 5.46 20.77
N TRP A 634 -6.37 4.32 21.13
CA TRP A 634 -6.93 3.28 22.01
C TRP A 634 -5.94 2.95 23.14
N ASN A 635 -6.44 2.39 24.24
CA ASN A 635 -5.66 2.10 25.44
C ASN A 635 -5.49 0.59 25.71
N GLU A 636 -5.89 -0.27 24.77
CA GLU A 636 -5.83 -1.72 24.99
C GLU A 636 -4.40 -2.26 24.88
N ASP A 637 -4.10 -3.25 25.70
CA ASP A 637 -2.84 -4.00 25.69
C ASP A 637 -3.10 -5.43 25.23
N GLU A 638 -2.40 -5.86 24.19
CA GLU A 638 -2.37 -7.25 23.73
C GLU A 638 -0.98 -7.84 24.02
N GLN A 639 -0.92 -9.12 24.39
CA GLN A 639 0.35 -9.79 24.61
C GLN A 639 1.02 -10.11 23.27
N PRO A 640 2.30 -9.73 23.07
CA PRO A 640 3.02 -10.06 21.84
C PRO A 640 3.26 -11.56 21.73
N VAL A 641 3.54 -12.03 20.52
CA VAL A 641 3.99 -13.41 20.28
C VAL A 641 5.35 -13.60 20.92
N THR A 642 5.47 -14.57 21.84
CA THR A 642 6.76 -14.95 22.43
C THR A 642 7.60 -15.75 21.42
N PRO A 643 8.73 -15.22 20.93
CA PRO A 643 9.62 -15.95 20.04
C PRO A 643 10.32 -17.08 20.80
N VAL A 644 10.64 -18.17 20.11
CA VAL A 644 11.21 -19.39 20.71
C VAL A 644 12.57 -19.75 20.11
N SER A 645 13.42 -20.39 20.92
CA SER A 645 14.73 -20.92 20.49
C SER A 645 14.55 -22.06 19.50
N ALA A 646 15.28 -22.00 18.38
CA ALA A 646 15.34 -23.09 17.41
C ALA A 646 16.30 -24.19 17.88
N LYS A 647 16.03 -25.43 17.48
CA LYS A 647 16.85 -26.59 17.86
C LYS A 647 18.24 -26.55 17.23
N GLU A 648 18.31 -26.23 15.95
CA GLU A 648 19.57 -26.12 15.21
C GLU A 648 20.12 -24.70 15.35
N LYS A 649 21.44 -24.58 15.56
CA LYS A 649 22.10 -23.28 15.65
C LYS A 649 22.29 -22.66 14.26
N PRO A 650 22.40 -21.32 14.16
CA PRO A 650 22.55 -20.68 12.86
C PRO A 650 23.74 -21.24 12.05
N ALA A 651 23.45 -21.79 10.87
CA ALA A 651 24.42 -22.38 9.95
C ALA A 651 23.80 -22.70 8.58
N PHE A 652 24.60 -22.64 7.51
CA PHE A 652 24.17 -23.12 6.18
C PHE A 652 24.11 -24.65 6.15
N PHE A 653 23.02 -25.18 5.59
CA PHE A 653 22.87 -26.62 5.30
C PHE A 653 22.63 -26.92 3.82
N ILE A 654 22.26 -25.92 3.02
CA ILE A 654 22.35 -25.96 1.55
C ILE A 654 23.21 -24.78 1.09
N ASN A 655 24.27 -25.10 0.35
CA ASN A 655 25.24 -24.16 -0.20
C ASN A 655 25.09 -24.06 -1.74
N PRO A 656 25.60 -22.99 -2.37
CA PRO A 656 25.59 -22.89 -3.83
C PRO A 656 26.48 -23.96 -4.47
N ASN A 657 26.18 -24.30 -5.73
CA ASN A 657 27.06 -25.13 -6.56
C ASN A 657 28.41 -24.43 -6.76
N THR A 658 29.50 -25.18 -6.93
CA THR A 658 30.85 -24.62 -7.09
C THR A 658 31.03 -23.80 -8.37
N ILE A 659 30.23 -24.09 -9.39
CA ILE A 659 30.13 -23.32 -10.63
C ILE A 659 28.65 -23.03 -10.83
N VAL A 660 28.33 -21.76 -11.07
CA VAL A 660 27.00 -21.25 -11.40
C VAL A 660 27.12 -20.50 -12.71
N LYS A 661 26.30 -20.84 -13.69
CA LYS A 661 26.24 -20.12 -14.97
C LYS A 661 25.18 -19.01 -14.90
N ARG A 662 25.37 -17.93 -15.67
CA ARG A 662 24.36 -16.86 -15.80
C ARG A 662 22.99 -17.43 -16.19
N GLY A 663 21.94 -16.90 -15.57
CA GLY A 663 20.56 -17.37 -15.75
C GLY A 663 20.20 -18.67 -15.01
N GLU A 664 21.12 -19.27 -14.24
CA GLU A 664 20.77 -20.32 -13.27
C GLU A 664 20.24 -19.70 -11.99
N ILE A 665 19.17 -20.28 -11.43
CA ILE A 665 18.67 -19.92 -10.10
C ILE A 665 19.48 -20.66 -9.05
N VAL A 666 20.11 -19.91 -8.16
CA VAL A 666 20.82 -20.44 -6.99
C VAL A 666 19.87 -20.47 -5.81
N THR A 667 19.75 -21.64 -5.17
CA THR A 667 19.00 -21.79 -3.92
C THR A 667 19.96 -22.15 -2.80
N ILE A 668 19.99 -21.36 -1.73
CA ILE A 668 20.72 -21.66 -0.50
C ILE A 668 19.76 -21.70 0.69
N LYS A 669 20.10 -22.47 1.72
CA LYS A 669 19.28 -22.62 2.92
C LYS A 669 20.14 -22.64 4.18
N TRP A 670 19.65 -22.00 5.23
CA TRP A 670 20.33 -21.92 6.51
C TRP A 670 19.34 -22.07 7.66
N HIS A 671 19.84 -22.55 8.79
CA HIS A 671 19.18 -22.40 10.08
C HIS A 671 19.35 -20.93 10.50
N GLY A 672 18.27 -20.22 10.79
CA GLY A 672 18.26 -18.83 11.27
C GLY A 672 17.53 -18.71 12.59
N GLY A 673 16.76 -17.64 12.79
CA GLY A 673 15.93 -17.42 13.98
C GLY A 673 14.44 -17.33 13.71
N HIS A 674 13.67 -17.27 14.80
CA HIS A 674 12.22 -17.14 14.76
C HIS A 674 11.81 -15.79 14.14
N PRO A 675 10.82 -15.73 13.23
CA PRO A 675 10.43 -14.50 12.54
C PRO A 675 10.04 -13.31 13.43
N GLY A 676 9.70 -13.55 14.70
CA GLY A 676 9.46 -12.52 15.70
C GLY A 676 10.68 -11.72 16.15
N VAL A 677 11.89 -12.24 15.92
CA VAL A 677 13.15 -11.52 16.16
C VAL A 677 14.04 -11.47 14.93
N ASP A 678 13.82 -12.37 13.95
CA ASP A 678 14.65 -12.51 12.78
C ASP A 678 13.93 -12.05 11.50
N SER A 679 14.61 -11.21 10.74
CA SER A 679 14.27 -10.83 9.38
C SER A 679 15.60 -10.73 8.62
N PRO A 680 16.21 -11.88 8.29
CA PRO A 680 17.62 -11.94 7.92
C PRO A 680 17.87 -11.20 6.62
N VAL A 681 18.95 -10.40 6.57
CA VAL A 681 19.36 -9.65 5.39
C VAL A 681 20.41 -10.44 4.63
N VAL A 682 20.14 -10.72 3.36
CA VAL A 682 21.04 -11.46 2.48
C VAL A 682 21.87 -10.49 1.63
N TYR A 683 23.19 -10.65 1.69
CA TYR A 683 24.17 -9.94 0.86
C TYR A 683 24.84 -10.90 -0.09
N LEU A 684 25.16 -10.42 -1.29
CA LEU A 684 26.12 -11.08 -2.18
C LEU A 684 27.50 -10.43 -2.01
N GLN A 685 28.56 -11.24 -1.90
CA GLN A 685 29.94 -10.74 -1.83
C GLN A 685 30.77 -11.26 -2.99
N LYS A 686 31.59 -10.38 -3.59
CA LYS A 686 32.56 -10.70 -4.64
C LYS A 686 33.97 -10.77 -4.06
N LYS A 687 34.76 -11.74 -4.53
CA LYS A 687 36.16 -11.88 -4.16
C LYS A 687 37.02 -10.86 -4.91
N ASN A 688 37.68 -9.97 -4.17
CA ASN A 688 38.62 -8.99 -4.67
C ASN A 688 40.00 -9.24 -4.05
N GLY A 689 40.91 -9.85 -4.82
CA GLY A 689 42.19 -10.32 -4.29
C GLY A 689 41.99 -11.42 -3.23
N ASN A 690 42.37 -11.13 -1.98
CA ASN A 690 42.26 -12.06 -0.86
C ASN A 690 41.05 -11.78 0.07
N SER A 691 40.26 -10.73 -0.21
CA SER A 691 39.11 -10.34 0.60
C SER A 691 37.80 -10.50 -0.17
N PHE A 692 36.70 -10.57 0.59
CA PHE A 692 35.35 -10.49 0.06
C PHE A 692 34.76 -9.13 0.41
N GLU A 693 34.13 -8.51 -0.58
CA GLU A 693 33.46 -7.23 -0.45
C GLU A 693 32.01 -7.38 -0.87
N ASN A 694 31.10 -6.67 -0.21
CA ASN A 694 29.70 -6.64 -0.65
C ASN A 694 29.64 -6.14 -2.09
N VAL A 695 28.89 -6.86 -2.92
CA VAL A 695 28.50 -6.37 -4.23
C VAL A 695 27.70 -5.10 -4.00
N LYS A 696 27.89 -4.12 -4.90
CA LYS A 696 27.11 -2.89 -4.92
C LYS A 696 26.27 -2.86 -6.19
N PHE A 697 25.06 -2.34 -6.09
CA PHE A 697 24.35 -1.86 -7.28
C PHE A 697 25.12 -0.72 -7.94
N ALA A 698 24.80 -0.45 -9.20
CA ALA A 698 25.26 0.77 -9.83
C ALA A 698 24.87 1.98 -8.97
N GLY A 699 25.83 2.85 -8.74
CA GLY A 699 25.67 4.00 -7.86
C GLY A 699 26.01 3.79 -6.39
N GLY A 700 26.41 2.57 -5.98
CA GLY A 700 27.12 2.33 -4.73
C GLY A 700 26.29 1.81 -3.55
N MET A 701 24.99 1.56 -3.74
CA MET A 701 24.16 0.89 -2.73
C MET A 701 24.57 -0.57 -2.54
N ASP A 702 24.45 -1.10 -1.32
CA ASP A 702 24.62 -2.53 -1.09
C ASP A 702 23.65 -3.35 -1.94
N TYR A 703 24.16 -4.41 -2.56
CA TYR A 703 23.38 -5.40 -3.28
C TYR A 703 22.79 -6.39 -2.29
N VAL A 704 21.50 -6.22 -2.00
CA VAL A 704 20.75 -6.92 -0.94
C VAL A 704 19.34 -7.26 -1.43
N ASP A 705 18.63 -8.10 -0.65
CA ASP A 705 17.27 -8.61 -0.87
C ASP A 705 16.12 -7.57 -0.90
N THR A 706 16.42 -6.32 -1.23
CA THR A 706 15.43 -5.26 -1.50
C THR A 706 14.95 -5.22 -2.95
N HIS A 707 15.57 -5.98 -3.86
CA HIS A 707 15.22 -6.00 -5.28
C HIS A 707 14.90 -7.41 -5.80
N PHE A 708 14.29 -7.49 -6.99
CA PHE A 708 13.73 -8.72 -7.59
C PHE A 708 14.74 -9.84 -7.91
N HIS A 709 16.01 -9.68 -7.59
CA HIS A 709 17.05 -10.69 -7.80
C HIS A 709 17.14 -11.71 -6.64
N MET A 710 16.54 -11.43 -5.47
CA MET A 710 16.49 -12.35 -4.33
C MET A 710 15.05 -12.51 -3.83
N ILE A 711 14.59 -13.75 -3.66
CA ILE A 711 13.38 -14.07 -2.90
C ILE A 711 13.79 -14.75 -1.61
N VAL A 712 13.41 -14.20 -0.46
CA VAL A 712 13.70 -14.77 0.86
C VAL A 712 12.44 -15.41 1.44
N GLU A 713 12.56 -16.63 1.93
CA GLU A 713 11.44 -17.45 2.40
C GLU A 713 11.76 -18.07 3.76
N PHE A 714 10.78 -18.07 4.66
CA PHE A 714 10.81 -18.84 5.90
C PHE A 714 10.21 -20.23 5.66
N LEU A 715 10.98 -21.27 5.97
CA LEU A 715 10.60 -22.67 5.79
C LEU A 715 10.30 -23.37 7.12
N GLY A 716 10.54 -22.68 8.24
CA GLY A 716 10.39 -23.24 9.57
C GLY A 716 8.94 -23.40 10.03
N ASN A 717 8.78 -23.77 11.30
CA ASN A 717 7.49 -24.12 11.89
C ASN A 717 7.09 -23.24 13.08
N TYR A 718 7.81 -22.14 13.33
CA TYR A 718 7.62 -21.20 14.44
C TYR A 718 7.76 -21.85 15.84
N ARG A 719 8.41 -23.02 15.91
CA ARG A 719 8.64 -23.77 17.14
C ARG A 719 10.12 -24.10 17.27
N ASP A 720 10.50 -25.31 16.87
CA ASP A 720 11.86 -25.84 17.00
C ASP A 720 12.66 -25.78 15.69
N ASN A 721 12.01 -25.45 14.57
CA ASN A 721 12.65 -25.23 13.27
C ASN A 721 12.48 -23.77 12.84
N ALA A 722 13.61 -23.13 12.53
CA ALA A 722 13.71 -21.78 12.00
C ALA A 722 14.56 -21.73 10.72
N ASP A 723 14.27 -22.62 9.77
CA ASP A 723 14.96 -22.69 8.49
C ASP A 723 14.51 -21.55 7.57
N TRP A 724 15.48 -20.98 6.87
CA TRP A 724 15.29 -19.94 5.88
C TRP A 724 15.92 -20.33 4.55
N GLN A 725 15.44 -19.72 3.48
CA GLN A 725 15.93 -19.90 2.12
C GLN A 725 16.04 -18.56 1.41
N VAL A 726 17.00 -18.45 0.50
CA VAL A 726 17.00 -17.42 -0.54
C VAL A 726 17.17 -18.07 -1.90
N ARG A 727 16.35 -17.63 -2.86
CA ARG A 727 16.52 -17.91 -4.29
C ARG A 727 17.11 -16.68 -4.96
N TRP A 728 18.20 -16.85 -5.68
CA TRP A 728 18.93 -15.78 -6.35
C TRP A 728 19.09 -16.06 -7.84
N GLU A 729 18.78 -15.07 -8.68
CA GLU A 729 19.08 -15.07 -10.12
C GLU A 729 19.56 -13.67 -10.52
N GLU A 730 20.52 -13.61 -11.44
CA GLU A 730 20.90 -12.33 -12.05
C GLU A 730 20.91 -12.37 -13.58
N ARG A 731 20.79 -11.16 -14.16
CA ARG A 731 20.91 -10.85 -15.58
C ARG A 731 22.18 -11.43 -16.18
N VAL A 732 22.06 -11.69 -17.47
CA VAL A 732 23.13 -12.17 -18.36
C VAL A 732 24.31 -11.21 -18.53
N SER A 733 24.14 -9.95 -18.08
CA SER A 733 25.17 -8.92 -18.04
C SER A 733 25.96 -8.90 -16.72
N PHE A 734 25.51 -9.61 -15.68
CA PHE A 734 26.11 -9.54 -14.35
C PHE A 734 27.56 -10.06 -14.35
N ASP A 735 28.45 -9.38 -13.64
CA ASP A 735 29.88 -9.65 -13.67
C ASP A 735 30.22 -11.10 -13.29
N THR A 736 31.07 -11.75 -14.09
CA THR A 736 31.65 -13.04 -13.71
C THR A 736 32.68 -12.88 -12.61
N GLY A 737 32.92 -13.94 -11.83
CA GLY A 737 33.93 -13.93 -10.76
C GLY A 737 33.65 -14.96 -9.69
N THR A 738 34.39 -14.88 -8.59
CA THR A 738 34.16 -15.71 -7.41
C THR A 738 33.27 -14.97 -6.43
N TYR A 739 32.19 -15.60 -6.00
CA TYR A 739 31.19 -15.02 -5.11
C TYR A 739 30.91 -15.92 -3.89
N ARG A 740 30.31 -15.34 -2.86
CA ARG A 740 29.67 -16.05 -1.75
C ARG A 740 28.50 -15.23 -1.20
N PHE A 741 27.57 -15.88 -0.52
CA PHE A 741 26.52 -15.19 0.22
C PHE A 741 26.96 -14.90 1.66
N ARG A 742 26.51 -13.76 2.18
CA ARG A 742 26.63 -13.37 3.59
C ARG A 742 25.21 -13.11 4.12
N VAL A 743 24.84 -13.75 5.22
CA VAL A 743 23.52 -13.58 5.84
C VAL A 743 23.71 -13.04 7.25
N VAL A 744 22.96 -12.00 7.60
CA VAL A 744 22.99 -11.38 8.92
C VAL A 744 21.57 -11.40 9.48
N GLY A 745 21.41 -11.87 10.71
CA GLY A 745 20.09 -12.00 11.33
C GLY A 745 20.19 -12.13 12.85
N HIS A 746 19.09 -12.52 13.47
CA HIS A 746 18.98 -12.68 14.92
C HIS A 746 18.34 -14.02 15.27
N TYR A 747 18.65 -14.56 16.45
CA TYR A 747 18.03 -15.77 16.97
C TYR A 747 17.83 -15.67 18.48
N VAL A 748 16.86 -16.42 19.00
CA VAL A 748 16.68 -16.59 20.45
C VAL A 748 17.48 -17.81 20.91
N ASP A 749 18.25 -17.67 21.98
CA ASP A 749 18.97 -18.80 22.60
C ASP A 749 18.14 -19.51 23.68
N ASP A 750 18.67 -20.62 24.24
CA ASP A 750 18.00 -21.41 25.28
C ASP A 750 17.77 -20.65 26.59
N SER A 751 18.33 -19.45 26.75
CA SER A 751 18.09 -18.53 27.87
C SER A 751 17.04 -17.46 27.56
N ASN A 752 16.34 -17.56 26.43
CA ASN A 752 15.38 -16.59 25.90
C ASN A 752 15.99 -15.22 25.60
N LYS A 753 17.29 -15.16 25.30
CA LYS A 753 17.96 -13.93 24.88
C LYS A 753 18.08 -13.88 23.37
N THR A 754 17.76 -12.72 22.78
CA THR A 754 18.02 -12.43 21.36
C THR A 754 19.51 -12.14 21.15
N ASN A 755 20.12 -12.84 20.20
CA ASN A 755 21.53 -12.65 19.80
C ASN A 755 21.61 -12.51 18.28
N GLU A 756 22.62 -11.79 17.80
CA GLU A 756 22.93 -11.66 16.37
C GLU A 756 23.66 -12.91 15.85
N TYR A 757 23.47 -13.22 14.57
CA TYR A 757 24.29 -14.19 13.84
C TYR A 757 24.76 -13.62 12.50
N GLU A 758 25.91 -14.11 12.05
CA GLU A 758 26.48 -13.82 10.74
C GLU A 758 26.98 -15.12 10.11
N LEU A 759 26.51 -15.43 8.90
CA LEU A 759 26.84 -16.65 8.18
C LEU A 759 27.44 -16.34 6.82
N PHE A 760 28.34 -17.20 6.36
CA PHE A 760 28.93 -17.15 5.02
C PHE A 760 28.75 -18.49 4.30
N SER A 761 28.29 -18.45 3.06
CA SER A 761 28.19 -19.66 2.23
C SER A 761 29.57 -20.09 1.73
N ASN A 762 29.65 -21.30 1.17
CA ASN A 762 30.77 -21.70 0.32
C ASN A 762 30.95 -20.72 -0.86
N GLU A 763 32.19 -20.61 -1.33
CA GLU A 763 32.52 -19.86 -2.54
C GLU A 763 32.00 -20.58 -3.79
N PHE A 764 31.58 -19.82 -4.80
CA PHE A 764 31.22 -20.33 -6.12
C PHE A 764 31.79 -19.45 -7.23
N GLN A 765 32.09 -20.06 -8.38
CA GLN A 765 32.44 -19.32 -9.59
C GLN A 765 31.18 -19.01 -10.39
N TYR A 766 30.93 -17.73 -10.63
CA TYR A 766 29.86 -17.27 -11.53
C TYR A 766 30.44 -17.03 -12.92
N THR A 767 29.94 -17.77 -13.92
CA THR A 767 30.52 -17.80 -15.27
C THR A 767 29.51 -17.44 -16.35
N ALA A 768 30.03 -17.00 -17.50
CA ALA A 768 29.23 -16.82 -18.71
C ALA A 768 28.62 -18.15 -19.20
N ILE A 769 27.51 -18.05 -19.94
CA ILE A 769 26.92 -19.23 -20.59
C ILE A 769 27.63 -19.56 -21.91
N ASP A 770 27.56 -20.81 -22.33
CA ASP A 770 28.13 -21.36 -23.56
C ASP A 770 27.05 -21.97 -24.49
N ASN A 771 25.78 -21.67 -24.22
CA ASN A 771 24.61 -22.22 -24.89
C ASN A 771 23.57 -21.17 -25.33
N LEU A 772 24.00 -20.01 -25.86
CA LEU A 772 23.08 -19.11 -26.58
C LEU A 772 22.27 -19.89 -27.62
N LEU A 773 20.97 -19.64 -27.68
CA LEU A 773 20.06 -20.26 -28.64
C LEU A 773 20.16 -19.52 -29.96
N LEU A 774 20.53 -20.26 -31.02
CA LEU A 774 20.53 -19.80 -32.41
C LEU A 774 19.43 -20.55 -33.17
N GLU A 775 18.37 -19.85 -33.56
CA GLU A 775 17.13 -20.41 -34.10
C GLU A 775 16.78 -19.84 -35.48
N ASP A 776 15.88 -20.52 -36.22
CA ASP A 776 15.29 -20.04 -37.49
C ASP A 776 16.30 -19.53 -38.53
N ALA A 777 17.37 -20.29 -38.74
CA ALA A 777 18.38 -19.93 -39.73
C ALA A 777 17.82 -19.97 -41.15
N LYS A 778 17.84 -18.81 -41.81
CA LYS A 778 17.35 -18.58 -43.18
C LYS A 778 18.48 -18.12 -44.06
N VAL A 779 18.53 -18.69 -45.27
CA VAL A 779 19.56 -18.39 -46.27
C VAL A 779 18.90 -17.69 -47.44
N GLN A 780 19.26 -16.42 -47.68
CA GLN A 780 18.77 -15.64 -48.82
C GLN A 780 19.87 -14.68 -49.30
N ASN A 781 20.06 -14.57 -50.62
CA ASN A 781 20.96 -13.59 -51.25
C ASN A 781 22.37 -13.54 -50.61
N ASN A 782 23.06 -14.68 -50.48
CA ASN A 782 24.38 -14.82 -49.84
C ASN A 782 24.45 -14.31 -48.39
N THR A 783 23.32 -14.26 -47.68
CA THR A 783 23.22 -13.89 -46.27
C THR A 783 22.53 -15.00 -45.49
N ILE A 784 23.08 -15.36 -44.34
CA ILE A 784 22.44 -16.21 -43.34
C ILE A 784 21.86 -15.28 -42.29
N SER A 785 20.56 -15.36 -42.05
CA SER A 785 19.91 -14.66 -40.93
C SER A 785 19.36 -15.66 -39.95
N PHE A 786 19.52 -15.42 -38.65
CA PHE A 786 19.03 -16.30 -37.60
C PHE A 786 18.68 -15.48 -36.35
N VAL A 787 17.83 -16.05 -35.52
CA VAL A 787 17.43 -15.48 -34.24
C VAL A 787 18.44 -15.90 -33.18
N VAL A 788 18.89 -14.97 -32.35
CA VAL A 788 19.77 -15.25 -31.20
C VAL A 788 19.12 -14.81 -29.92
N SER A 789 19.16 -15.68 -28.91
CA SER A 789 18.62 -15.37 -27.58
C SER A 789 19.33 -16.14 -26.47
N TYR A 790 19.27 -15.62 -25.25
CA TYR A 790 19.66 -16.38 -24.06
C TYR A 790 18.61 -17.45 -23.76
N PRO A 791 19.02 -18.67 -23.41
CA PRO A 791 18.11 -19.78 -23.17
C PRO A 791 17.16 -19.46 -22.02
N LYS A 792 15.96 -20.05 -22.08
CA LYS A 792 15.02 -20.08 -20.94
C LYS A 792 15.65 -20.79 -19.73
N PRO A 793 15.15 -20.55 -18.50
CA PRO A 793 15.60 -21.29 -17.31
C PRO A 793 15.52 -22.82 -17.52
N GLN A 794 16.56 -23.55 -17.09
CA GLN A 794 16.73 -24.97 -17.45
C GLN A 794 15.84 -25.93 -16.64
N ASP A 795 15.42 -25.54 -15.46
CA ASP A 795 14.59 -26.32 -14.53
C ASP A 795 13.08 -26.05 -14.70
N GLY A 796 12.69 -25.24 -15.69
CA GLY A 796 11.32 -24.79 -15.88
C GLY A 796 10.85 -23.79 -14.82
N SER A 797 11.77 -23.23 -14.02
CA SER A 797 11.48 -22.13 -13.11
C SER A 797 11.29 -20.82 -13.88
N THR A 798 10.63 -19.87 -13.24
CA THR A 798 10.41 -18.52 -13.80
C THR A 798 11.58 -17.61 -13.49
N ARG A 799 11.96 -16.76 -14.45
CA ARG A 799 12.96 -15.72 -14.19
C ARG A 799 12.49 -14.74 -13.11
N LEU A 800 13.33 -14.51 -12.12
CA LEU A 800 13.07 -13.57 -11.03
C LEU A 800 13.14 -12.11 -11.51
N HIS A 801 14.02 -11.83 -12.48
CA HIS A 801 14.28 -10.48 -12.97
C HIS A 801 14.26 -10.41 -14.52
N SER A 802 13.27 -9.74 -15.11
CA SER A 802 13.11 -9.54 -16.57
C SER A 802 12.35 -8.24 -16.90
N LEU A 803 12.99 -7.36 -17.69
CA LEU A 803 12.37 -6.09 -18.13
C LEU A 803 11.68 -6.20 -19.52
N TYR A 804 12.12 -7.12 -20.38
CA TYR A 804 11.81 -7.07 -21.83
C TYR A 804 11.03 -8.27 -22.39
N VAL A 805 10.94 -9.40 -21.69
CA VAL A 805 10.32 -10.64 -22.19
C VAL A 805 9.45 -11.32 -21.14
N GLY A 806 8.53 -12.16 -21.61
CA GLY A 806 7.63 -12.96 -20.77
C GLY A 806 8.30 -14.13 -20.05
N TYR A 807 7.48 -14.76 -19.19
CA TYR A 807 7.86 -15.65 -18.08
C TYR A 807 8.72 -16.89 -18.43
N ASP A 808 8.54 -17.49 -19.61
CA ASP A 808 9.23 -18.73 -20.05
C ASP A 808 9.94 -18.56 -21.41
N GLU A 809 10.19 -17.31 -21.81
CA GLU A 809 10.71 -17.00 -23.12
C GLU A 809 12.22 -16.83 -23.12
N PRO A 810 12.91 -17.24 -24.19
CA PRO A 810 14.31 -16.89 -24.34
C PRO A 810 14.49 -15.36 -24.46
N TYR A 811 15.52 -14.82 -23.81
CA TYR A 811 15.74 -13.37 -23.68
C TYR A 811 16.51 -12.83 -24.89
N PRO A 812 16.10 -11.73 -25.53
CA PRO A 812 16.84 -11.16 -26.64
C PRO A 812 18.20 -10.60 -26.18
N LEU A 813 19.19 -10.63 -27.05
CA LEU A 813 20.43 -9.87 -26.84
C LEU A 813 20.17 -8.37 -26.90
N ASP A 814 20.99 -7.60 -26.17
CA ASP A 814 20.96 -6.14 -26.16
C ASP A 814 21.09 -5.58 -27.60
N PHE A 815 20.11 -4.79 -28.04
CA PHE A 815 20.00 -4.32 -29.43
C PHE A 815 21.00 -3.20 -29.79
N ASP A 816 21.58 -2.54 -28.79
CA ASP A 816 22.53 -1.44 -28.92
C ASP A 816 23.99 -1.90 -28.84
N LYS A 817 24.23 -3.19 -28.58
CA LYS A 817 25.56 -3.77 -28.36
C LYS A 817 25.96 -4.70 -29.50
N LYS A 818 27.19 -4.53 -29.99
CA LYS A 818 27.75 -5.42 -31.02
C LYS A 818 28.05 -6.79 -30.42
N VAL A 819 27.83 -7.85 -31.19
CA VAL A 819 28.29 -9.20 -30.88
C VAL A 819 29.37 -9.62 -31.84
N LYS A 820 30.29 -10.46 -31.37
CA LYS A 820 31.31 -11.09 -32.19
C LYS A 820 30.73 -12.36 -32.81
N ILE A 821 30.94 -12.54 -34.11
CA ILE A 821 30.54 -13.74 -34.84
C ILE A 821 31.78 -14.35 -35.48
N THR A 822 32.03 -15.63 -35.18
CA THR A 822 33.08 -16.43 -35.80
C THR A 822 32.44 -17.45 -36.75
N VAL A 823 32.80 -17.43 -38.02
CA VAL A 823 32.32 -18.37 -39.04
C VAL A 823 33.49 -19.26 -39.48
N SER A 824 33.38 -20.56 -39.25
CA SER A 824 34.38 -21.54 -39.66
C SER A 824 33.78 -22.54 -40.65
N LYS A 825 34.41 -22.69 -41.82
CA LYS A 825 34.04 -23.71 -42.83
C LYS A 825 34.76 -25.03 -42.52
N ASP A 826 34.08 -26.16 -42.71
CA ASP A 826 34.72 -27.48 -42.56
C ASP A 826 35.98 -27.59 -43.45
N GLY A 827 37.14 -27.84 -42.81
CA GLY A 827 38.44 -27.93 -43.47
C GLY A 827 39.04 -26.59 -43.93
N GLY A 828 38.44 -25.45 -43.58
CA GLY A 828 38.91 -24.09 -43.89
C GLY A 828 39.32 -23.28 -42.66
N GLY A 829 39.65 -21.99 -42.88
CA GLY A 829 39.93 -21.03 -41.81
C GLY A 829 38.66 -20.43 -41.18
N ALA A 830 38.81 -19.78 -40.02
CA ALA A 830 37.74 -19.05 -39.36
C ALA A 830 37.83 -17.55 -39.72
N GLU A 831 36.68 -16.93 -40.00
CA GLU A 831 36.54 -15.47 -40.19
C GLU A 831 35.77 -14.88 -39.00
N GLU A 832 36.19 -13.73 -38.49
CA GLU A 832 35.52 -13.01 -37.39
C GLU A 832 34.94 -11.67 -37.88
N THR A 833 33.74 -11.35 -37.43
CA THR A 833 33.08 -10.06 -37.70
C THR A 833 32.24 -9.63 -36.51
N ASP A 834 32.15 -8.32 -36.29
CA ASP A 834 31.21 -7.75 -35.32
C ASP A 834 29.89 -7.39 -36.01
N VAL A 835 28.77 -7.71 -35.38
CA VAL A 835 27.43 -7.43 -35.90
C VAL A 835 26.56 -6.87 -34.78
N THR A 836 25.76 -5.85 -35.07
CA THR A 836 24.74 -5.35 -34.14
C THR A 836 23.45 -6.13 -34.35
N PRO A 837 22.86 -6.76 -33.31
CA PRO A 837 21.58 -7.43 -33.44
C PRO A 837 20.46 -6.46 -33.81
N ALA A 838 19.66 -6.80 -34.81
CA ALA A 838 18.47 -6.04 -35.16
C ALA A 838 17.30 -6.47 -34.27
N LYS A 839 16.54 -5.50 -33.75
CA LYS A 839 15.28 -5.76 -33.05
C LYS A 839 14.24 -6.28 -34.04
N GLY A 840 13.66 -7.43 -33.77
CA GLY A 840 12.61 -8.05 -34.59
C GLY A 840 11.61 -8.84 -33.75
N SER A 841 10.82 -9.67 -34.43
CA SER A 841 9.85 -10.57 -33.81
C SER A 841 10.02 -11.99 -34.34
N TYR A 842 9.98 -12.96 -33.44
CA TYR A 842 9.98 -14.39 -33.76
C TYR A 842 9.08 -15.11 -32.76
N ASN A 843 8.19 -16.01 -33.22
CA ASN A 843 7.20 -16.70 -32.37
C ASN A 843 6.44 -15.76 -31.40
N ASN A 844 6.00 -14.60 -31.88
CA ASN A 844 5.26 -13.58 -31.11
C ASN A 844 6.02 -12.96 -29.92
N ARG A 845 7.36 -13.07 -29.88
CA ARG A 845 8.20 -12.39 -28.87
C ARG A 845 9.24 -11.48 -29.51
N VAL A 846 9.66 -10.45 -28.75
CA VAL A 846 10.78 -9.58 -29.14
C VAL A 846 12.04 -10.45 -29.24
N SER A 847 12.75 -10.37 -30.36
CA SER A 847 13.90 -11.23 -30.64
C SER A 847 15.03 -10.46 -31.31
N SER A 848 16.26 -10.91 -31.09
CA SER A 848 17.45 -10.34 -31.70
C SER A 848 17.78 -11.12 -32.97
N ILE A 849 17.76 -10.45 -34.12
CA ILE A 849 18.03 -11.04 -35.42
C ILE A 849 19.44 -10.64 -35.84
N LEU A 850 20.27 -11.63 -36.15
CA LEU A 850 21.60 -11.42 -36.74
C LEU A 850 21.59 -11.84 -38.19
N SER A 851 22.27 -11.06 -39.03
CA SER A 851 22.45 -11.34 -40.44
C SER A 851 23.94 -11.27 -40.78
N ILE A 852 24.48 -12.33 -41.37
CA ILE A 852 25.89 -12.41 -41.76
C ILE A 852 26.04 -12.83 -43.23
N PRO A 853 26.99 -12.24 -43.98
CA PRO A 853 27.30 -12.70 -45.31
C PRO A 853 28.01 -14.07 -45.26
N TYR A 854 27.82 -14.90 -46.29
CA TYR A 854 28.57 -16.16 -46.47
C TYR A 854 29.07 -16.32 -47.91
N LYS A 855 30.09 -17.19 -48.12
CA LYS A 855 30.72 -17.42 -49.43
C LYS A 855 30.87 -18.91 -49.77
N GLY A 856 30.07 -19.38 -50.73
CA GLY A 856 30.16 -20.73 -51.30
C GLY A 856 29.44 -21.80 -50.47
N SER A 857 29.26 -22.98 -51.07
CA SER A 857 28.56 -24.11 -50.44
C SER A 857 29.44 -24.90 -49.47
N GLY A 858 28.80 -25.63 -48.56
CA GLY A 858 29.43 -26.51 -47.59
C GLY A 858 28.92 -26.32 -46.16
N LYS A 859 29.54 -27.05 -45.23
CA LYS A 859 29.22 -26.98 -43.81
C LYS A 859 29.97 -25.85 -43.13
N TYR A 860 29.23 -25.05 -42.39
CA TYR A 860 29.73 -23.93 -41.60
C TYR A 860 29.32 -24.10 -40.15
N LYS A 861 30.25 -23.80 -39.24
CA LYS A 861 29.96 -23.58 -37.83
C LYS A 861 30.01 -22.08 -37.56
N ILE A 862 28.91 -21.55 -37.06
CA ILE A 862 28.76 -20.15 -36.67
C ILE A 862 28.80 -20.12 -35.14
N VAL A 863 29.69 -19.33 -34.56
CA VAL A 863 29.76 -19.06 -33.13
C VAL A 863 29.43 -17.60 -32.89
N VAL A 864 28.50 -17.33 -31.99
CA VAL A 864 28.15 -15.97 -31.56
C VAL A 864 28.62 -15.78 -30.13
N GLU A 865 29.26 -14.65 -29.86
CA GLU A 865 29.73 -14.22 -28.54
C GLU A 865 29.29 -12.77 -28.27
N ASP A 866 28.58 -12.56 -27.17
CA ASP A 866 28.18 -11.20 -26.75
C ASP A 866 29.31 -10.46 -26.02
N ILE A 867 29.08 -9.18 -25.71
CA ILE A 867 30.07 -8.34 -25.00
C ILE A 867 30.36 -8.80 -23.57
N TYR A 868 29.53 -9.67 -23.02
CA TYR A 868 29.67 -10.20 -21.67
C TYR A 868 30.37 -11.57 -21.68
N GLY A 869 30.74 -12.08 -22.86
CA GLY A 869 31.41 -13.37 -23.05
C GLY A 869 30.47 -14.58 -23.08
N ASN A 870 29.15 -14.37 -23.17
CA ASN A 870 28.19 -15.46 -23.36
C ASN A 870 28.26 -15.95 -24.81
N LYS A 871 28.27 -17.27 -25.03
CA LYS A 871 28.50 -17.88 -26.34
C LYS A 871 27.42 -18.87 -26.73
N GLY A 872 27.25 -19.11 -28.01
CA GLY A 872 26.50 -20.24 -28.56
C GLY A 872 26.93 -20.53 -29.98
N SER A 873 26.57 -21.70 -30.51
CA SER A 873 26.96 -22.08 -31.86
C SER A 873 25.86 -22.79 -32.62
N LEU A 874 25.87 -22.60 -33.94
CA LEU A 874 24.96 -23.23 -34.88
C LEU A 874 25.77 -23.82 -36.04
N ASP A 875 25.51 -25.09 -36.35
CA ASP A 875 26.01 -25.72 -37.56
C ASP A 875 24.98 -25.56 -38.68
N VAL A 876 25.42 -25.05 -39.84
CA VAL A 876 24.58 -24.79 -41.02
C VAL A 876 25.19 -25.48 -42.24
N ASP A 877 24.36 -26.17 -43.01
CA ASP A 877 24.75 -26.79 -44.30
C ASP A 877 24.15 -25.94 -45.43
N LEU A 878 25.01 -25.34 -46.27
CA LEU A 878 24.65 -24.33 -47.30
C LEU A 878 24.86 -24.82 -48.73
#